data_AF-A0AAD7HBD9-F1
#
_entry.id   AF-A0AAD7HBD9-F1
#
_cell.length_a   1.000
_cell.length_b   1.000
_cell.length_c   1.000
_cell.angle_alpha   90.00
_cell.angle_beta   90.00
_cell.angle_gamma   90.00
#
_symmetry.space_group_name_H-M   'P 1'
#
loop_
_entity.id
_entity.type
_entity.pdbx_description
1 polymer ?
#
loop_
_entity_poly.entity_id
_entity_poly.type
_entity_poly.pdbx_seq_one_letter_code
_entity_poly.pdbx_strand_id
1 'polypeptide(L)'
;MSDNIPQPPPKRKYTKTPAPLAIPSLESIRARGSGSSSNTPITASPSSASTSSTQVSLRAAKRNNFQKMDDVLRTWGFRSLGEFLTTLFHPRVRGEKDYRTTRHRHAVAAFLQGETKIAMADVIPLIYTHHKSRPRKINIADRSAAFSPYKPLSEIRCAAPCLSAWATRTVGDAAYSRVGKMARKPKDGSRNRRHLRASTNGRTPSTQVVEWEDVEFTIDELARQYKTEDEFLSWLTECMAGSRKNGKVVVKKTRPHPVIQVGAISSFITARNQYASGDLGLSIGLWLFATQAHIDVKRVMCRFGYSVSSSTAHRALNTLTDSGFDSLRSQVQDATRRTEVEWGKISDNIQRYDRVYEHGIGRENELKVGTACTAFRLDDCKPGAFRADDHIKRVIQNDRKDMTTESLMADINWDHIDSITELHYVRVLAEFIPHLKHLSPEISARFRTSLALHRLPPNKTILQPLGTNGERQIENKGYQNGFFDFDQQMGIEPDKSDNLLSWNRGDGAAHATLMRLKKIQVTTPNIYKSFRNAVSTPEIWHTKATKLNSVASNHYGPAASPDPSSLSRSSNAANMKRPSDLKKCDFYPTSRSMTLILGCDVDLLQHFDELVMQDALPSFEDLLEHAHMLHQRYASQAAYERALDKFEHDEAAPSEKFPQGTAWTAPCAPEAPLAEPDEDAEMPGLADVAEIPTTRDLPPPPSASSKKPSTGPQTHKEPPGFDGDRVLSNSILFLREFGWWIEMNYAIPEGDVGRLLEILKIFIFTFAGTANQNYVGYMLDLYMLLRFECSPDLRDGLLSKLVFNLQGEAGNFVEADITQEWFNRWLEDIAGRRGGDFDEQFYRRTVAPNVLHFLKMKEDMESAFALKRRGKAHTSPHLRDETQMLLRLYKDEELHKFRSGRSMGHAAVNCFDRGYERLDGGKMNEYIERSTEYAVLLRDMELLRSGNSDTPQASPHELPLDARSQSASPSPSFIDSTPSLPSNHLVVPSQTLRPMSPSSARSTGSNAARLAADCVEEWDQADHSDEPLFSGSDLNVTVDPETGMLSADWYELEEFEQLLDNMFGPEVGQEESEDEGEPELSDTESESEGEEVMY
;
A
#
# COMPACT_ATOMS: atom_id res chain seq x y z
N MET A 1 -47.04 -5.96 -50.22
CA MET A 1 -48.20 -6.12 -49.32
C MET A 1 -47.63 -6.26 -47.91
N SER A 2 -47.70 -5.27 -47.02
CA SER A 2 -48.87 -4.57 -46.45
C SER A 2 -49.58 -5.42 -45.37
N ASP A 3 -49.67 -5.04 -44.10
CA ASP A 3 -49.17 -3.85 -43.40
C ASP A 3 -48.84 -4.17 -41.93
N ASN A 4 -47.80 -3.53 -41.37
CA ASN A 4 -47.73 -3.09 -39.95
C ASN A 4 -46.36 -2.42 -39.67
N ILE A 5 -46.32 -1.09 -39.69
CA ILE A 5 -45.15 -0.30 -39.27
C ILE A 5 -45.45 0.32 -37.90
N PRO A 6 -44.64 0.06 -36.85
CA PRO A 6 -44.77 0.76 -35.57
C PRO A 6 -44.52 2.27 -35.74
N GLN A 7 -45.43 3.12 -35.27
CA GLN A 7 -45.25 4.57 -35.41
C GLN A 7 -44.11 5.11 -34.53
N PRO A 8 -43.33 6.10 -35.02
CA PRO A 8 -42.30 6.74 -34.22
C PRO A 8 -42.89 7.51 -33.03
N PRO A 9 -42.20 7.57 -31.88
CA PRO A 9 -42.72 8.21 -30.68
C PRO A 9 -42.98 9.71 -30.90
N PRO A 10 -44.07 10.27 -30.33
CA PRO A 10 -44.46 11.65 -30.57
C PRO A 10 -43.41 12.64 -30.06
N LYS A 11 -42.99 13.55 -30.94
CA LYS A 11 -41.95 14.57 -30.69
C LYS A 11 -42.24 15.33 -29.38
N ARG A 12 -41.53 15.00 -28.31
CA ARG A 12 -41.58 15.69 -27.01
C ARG A 12 -41.08 17.13 -27.18
N LYS A 13 -42.00 18.06 -27.45
CA LYS A 13 -41.71 19.50 -27.42
C LYS A 13 -41.19 19.87 -26.03
N TYR A 14 -39.95 20.33 -25.95
CA TYR A 14 -39.37 20.85 -24.72
C TYR A 14 -40.22 22.04 -24.21
N THR A 15 -40.94 21.81 -23.12
CA THR A 15 -41.64 22.88 -22.39
C THR A 15 -40.61 23.82 -21.80
N LYS A 16 -40.56 25.07 -22.28
CA LYS A 16 -39.60 26.08 -21.84
C LYS A 16 -39.64 26.25 -20.31
N THR A 17 -38.48 26.07 -19.67
CA THR A 17 -38.25 26.49 -18.29
C THR A 17 -38.60 27.97 -18.13
N PRO A 18 -39.32 28.40 -17.07
CA PRO A 18 -39.68 29.80 -16.91
C PRO A 18 -38.46 30.75 -16.85
N ALA A 19 -38.61 31.91 -17.47
CA ALA A 19 -37.73 33.06 -17.29
C ALA A 19 -37.80 33.57 -15.83
N PRO A 20 -36.79 34.34 -15.35
CA PRO A 20 -36.83 34.93 -14.01
C PRO A 20 -38.10 35.77 -13.79
N LEU A 21 -38.61 35.71 -12.55
CA LEU A 21 -39.90 36.30 -12.16
C LEU A 21 -40.01 37.79 -12.53
N ALA A 22 -40.87 38.08 -13.51
CA ALA A 22 -41.35 39.43 -13.76
C ALA A 22 -42.22 39.92 -12.59
N ILE A 23 -42.16 41.22 -12.30
CA ILE A 23 -42.94 41.85 -11.24
C ILE A 23 -44.44 41.79 -11.61
N PRO A 24 -45.33 41.26 -10.73
CA PRO A 24 -46.77 41.26 -10.98
C PRO A 24 -47.33 42.69 -11.07
N SER A 25 -48.17 42.95 -12.09
CA SER A 25 -48.99 44.15 -12.13
C SER A 25 -50.15 44.09 -11.12
N LEU A 26 -50.73 45.25 -10.80
CA LEU A 26 -51.34 45.53 -9.49
C LEU A 26 -52.79 45.03 -9.30
N GLU A 27 -53.27 44.06 -10.08
CA GLU A 27 -54.72 43.77 -10.21
C GLU A 27 -55.22 42.38 -9.73
N SER A 28 -54.36 41.38 -9.54
CA SER A 28 -54.80 39.98 -9.42
C SER A 28 -55.21 39.47 -8.01
N ILE A 29 -55.49 40.33 -7.03
CA ILE A 29 -55.83 39.92 -5.64
C ILE A 29 -57.32 40.16 -5.30
N ARG A 30 -58.21 39.32 -5.87
CA ARG A 30 -59.63 39.21 -5.49
C ARG A 30 -60.24 37.80 -5.67
N ALA A 31 -59.72 36.77 -4.98
CA ALA A 31 -60.53 35.60 -4.61
C ALA A 31 -59.84 34.68 -3.58
N ARG A 32 -60.45 34.54 -2.40
CA ARG A 32 -60.59 33.31 -1.57
C ARG A 32 -61.19 33.74 -0.22
N GLY A 33 -62.08 32.91 0.33
CA GLY A 33 -62.80 33.22 1.57
C GLY A 33 -63.16 31.96 2.35
N SER A 34 -63.79 32.17 3.51
CA SER A 34 -64.55 31.20 4.31
C SER A 34 -63.91 29.83 4.60
N GLY A 35 -63.51 29.62 5.86
CA GLY A 35 -63.19 28.30 6.41
C GLY A 35 -63.42 28.26 7.93
N SER A 36 -64.48 27.56 8.34
CA SER A 36 -64.82 27.02 9.68
C SER A 36 -64.42 27.78 10.95
N SER A 37 -65.43 28.12 11.77
CA SER A 37 -65.28 28.53 13.17
C SER A 37 -65.89 27.50 14.13
N SER A 38 -65.19 27.13 15.20
CA SER A 38 -65.74 26.32 16.31
C SER A 38 -65.90 27.16 17.58
N ASN A 39 -67.10 27.18 18.16
CA ASN A 39 -67.44 27.93 19.36
C ASN A 39 -67.12 27.16 20.66
N THR A 40 -66.86 27.88 21.75
CA THR A 40 -67.70 27.81 22.98
C THR A 40 -67.44 29.02 23.92
N PRO A 41 -68.40 29.45 24.77
CA PRO A 41 -68.36 30.77 25.43
C PRO A 41 -68.41 30.74 26.97
N ILE A 42 -67.92 31.81 27.64
CA ILE A 42 -68.29 32.11 29.05
C ILE A 42 -68.60 33.62 29.22
N THR A 43 -69.85 33.87 29.63
CA THR A 43 -70.48 35.03 30.31
C THR A 43 -69.86 36.44 30.31
N ALA A 44 -70.72 37.43 30.01
CA ALA A 44 -70.70 38.76 30.61
C ALA A 44 -72.13 39.17 31.03
N SER A 45 -72.25 39.98 32.08
CA SER A 45 -73.51 40.38 32.75
C SER A 45 -73.51 41.90 33.03
N PRO A 46 -74.68 42.56 33.27
CA PRO A 46 -75.03 43.69 32.39
C PRO A 46 -75.32 45.04 33.07
N SER A 47 -75.11 46.13 32.32
CA SER A 47 -75.73 47.47 32.48
C SER A 47 -75.15 48.44 31.44
N SER A 48 -75.82 49.50 30.98
CA SER A 48 -77.25 49.82 30.94
C SER A 48 -77.48 50.85 29.80
N ALA A 49 -78.75 51.08 29.41
CA ALA A 49 -79.08 51.78 28.18
C ALA A 49 -78.83 53.30 28.20
N SER A 50 -78.50 53.85 27.03
CA SER A 50 -79.09 55.13 26.57
C SER A 50 -79.25 55.13 25.04
N THR A 51 -80.41 55.63 24.60
CA THR A 51 -80.82 55.69 23.19
C THR A 51 -80.33 56.96 22.48
N SER A 52 -80.08 56.90 21.17
CA SER A 52 -80.89 57.64 20.17
C SER A 52 -80.28 57.62 18.75
N SER A 53 -81.03 58.17 17.79
CA SER A 53 -80.60 58.66 16.48
C SER A 53 -80.16 57.63 15.44
N THR A 54 -81.14 57.10 14.71
CA THR A 54 -80.93 56.54 13.37
C THR A 54 -80.45 57.65 12.41
N GLN A 55 -79.24 57.52 11.85
CA GLN A 55 -78.87 58.24 10.63
C GLN A 55 -78.34 57.29 9.56
N VAL A 56 -78.94 57.39 8.37
CA VAL A 56 -78.54 56.65 7.17
C VAL A 56 -77.27 57.28 6.61
N SER A 57 -76.12 56.78 7.05
CA SER A 57 -74.83 57.18 6.46
C SER A 57 -74.67 56.56 5.08
N LEU A 58 -74.85 57.40 4.04
CA LEU A 58 -74.47 57.08 2.67
C LEU A 58 -73.01 56.62 2.66
N ARG A 59 -72.76 55.36 2.27
CA ARG A 59 -71.40 54.81 2.18
C ARG A 59 -70.62 55.54 1.09
N ALA A 60 -69.84 56.54 1.50
CA ALA A 60 -68.88 57.21 0.64
C ALA A 60 -68.02 56.18 -0.11
N ALA A 61 -67.72 56.45 -1.38
CA ALA A 61 -66.95 55.55 -2.23
C ALA A 61 -65.66 55.12 -1.52
N LYS A 62 -65.33 53.82 -1.59
CA LYS A 62 -64.14 53.25 -0.92
C LYS A 62 -62.87 53.91 -1.49
N ARG A 63 -62.38 54.95 -0.80
CA ARG A 63 -61.14 55.68 -1.14
C ARG A 63 -60.04 54.68 -1.48
N ASN A 64 -59.37 54.85 -2.61
CA ASN A 64 -58.24 54.01 -2.99
C ASN A 64 -57.07 54.25 -2.00
N ASN A 65 -56.03 53.40 -2.02
CA ASN A 65 -54.98 53.49 -1.01
C ASN A 65 -54.10 54.75 -1.15
N PHE A 66 -54.03 55.36 -2.34
CA PHE A 66 -53.34 56.63 -2.56
C PHE A 66 -54.13 57.81 -1.97
N GLN A 67 -55.44 57.87 -2.21
CA GLN A 67 -56.34 58.88 -1.60
C GLN A 67 -56.31 58.83 -0.07
N LYS A 68 -56.26 57.62 0.52
CA LYS A 68 -56.05 57.46 1.98
C LYS A 68 -54.68 57.96 2.45
N MET A 69 -53.64 57.84 1.62
CA MET A 69 -52.32 58.38 1.93
C MET A 69 -52.34 59.91 1.85
N ASP A 70 -52.99 60.49 0.85
CA ASP A 70 -53.17 61.95 0.74
C ASP A 70 -53.94 62.52 1.95
N ASP A 71 -54.98 61.82 2.42
CA ASP A 71 -55.68 62.16 3.66
C ASP A 71 -54.73 62.17 4.88
N VAL A 72 -53.93 61.10 5.04
CA VAL A 72 -52.96 60.97 6.14
C VAL A 72 -51.89 62.07 6.06
N LEU A 73 -51.36 62.35 4.87
CA LEU A 73 -50.37 63.39 4.62
C LEU A 73 -50.92 64.81 4.86
N ARG A 74 -52.22 65.06 4.62
CA ARG A 74 -52.90 66.32 5.00
C ARG A 74 -53.05 66.49 6.51
N THR A 75 -53.15 65.40 7.27
CA THR A 75 -53.25 65.40 8.74
C THR A 75 -51.91 65.16 9.45
N TRP A 76 -50.79 65.31 8.73
CA TRP A 76 -49.48 64.82 9.16
C TRP A 76 -48.80 65.75 10.18
N GLY A 77 -48.67 65.29 11.43
CA GLY A 77 -48.09 66.05 12.54
C GLY A 77 -46.60 65.83 12.83
N PHE A 78 -45.88 65.03 12.03
CA PHE A 78 -44.45 64.72 12.23
C PHE A 78 -43.57 65.57 11.30
N ARG A 79 -42.37 65.94 11.74
CA ARG A 79 -41.42 66.76 10.96
C ARG A 79 -40.83 66.00 9.77
N SER A 80 -40.82 64.66 9.81
CA SER A 80 -40.40 63.82 8.69
C SER A 80 -41.00 62.42 8.75
N LEU A 81 -40.98 61.71 7.61
CA LEU A 81 -41.28 60.28 7.55
C LEU A 81 -40.33 59.45 8.42
N GLY A 82 -39.05 59.85 8.52
CA GLY A 82 -38.08 59.18 9.38
C GLY A 82 -38.46 59.25 10.86
N GLU A 83 -38.81 60.45 11.35
CA GLU A 83 -39.28 60.67 12.73
C GLU A 83 -40.54 59.82 13.03
N PHE A 84 -41.55 59.86 12.15
CA PHE A 84 -42.74 59.02 12.28
C PHE A 84 -42.40 57.53 12.37
N LEU A 85 -41.55 57.00 11.48
CA LEU A 85 -41.15 55.60 11.48
C LEU A 85 -40.34 55.24 12.74
N THR A 86 -39.49 56.14 13.23
CA THR A 86 -38.76 55.96 14.49
C THR A 86 -39.71 55.89 15.69
N THR A 87 -40.72 56.77 15.77
CA THR A 87 -41.75 56.71 16.84
C THR A 87 -42.66 55.48 16.70
N LEU A 88 -43.00 55.10 15.46
CA LEU A 88 -43.86 53.94 15.17
C LEU A 88 -43.19 52.63 15.61
N PHE A 89 -41.92 52.42 15.24
CA PHE A 89 -41.17 51.20 15.52
C PHE A 89 -40.34 51.23 16.81
N HIS A 90 -40.48 52.27 17.64
CA HIS A 90 -39.71 52.41 18.88
C HIS A 90 -39.90 51.16 19.80
N PRO A 91 -38.82 50.46 20.17
CA PRO A 91 -38.91 49.29 21.05
C PRO A 91 -39.22 49.72 22.49
N ARG A 92 -39.80 48.83 23.31
CA ARG A 92 -40.01 49.12 24.73
C ARG A 92 -38.72 48.90 25.51
N VAL A 93 -38.18 49.94 26.14
CA VAL A 93 -37.10 49.81 27.13
C VAL A 93 -37.63 49.13 28.39
N ARG A 94 -36.88 48.13 28.91
CA ARG A 94 -37.31 47.30 30.04
C ARG A 94 -37.09 48.06 31.37
N GLY A 95 -38.16 48.67 31.87
CA GLY A 95 -38.17 49.49 33.08
C GLY A 95 -38.94 50.80 32.88
N GLU A 96 -39.09 51.24 31.63
CA GLU A 96 -39.77 52.49 31.29
C GLU A 96 -41.29 52.33 31.08
N LYS A 97 -41.98 53.47 31.17
CA LYS A 97 -43.41 53.62 30.87
C LYS A 97 -43.62 53.53 29.36
N ASP A 98 -44.35 52.51 28.91
CA ASP A 98 -44.67 52.34 27.49
C ASP A 98 -45.76 53.34 27.07
N TYR A 99 -45.35 54.43 26.41
CA TYR A 99 -46.25 55.49 25.93
C TYR A 99 -47.11 55.08 24.72
N ARG A 100 -46.89 53.88 24.15
CA ARG A 100 -47.57 53.42 22.94
C ARG A 100 -48.95 52.86 23.27
N THR A 101 -50.00 53.41 22.65
CA THR A 101 -51.39 52.97 22.87
C THR A 101 -51.56 51.48 22.57
N THR A 102 -52.56 50.83 23.17
CA THR A 102 -52.86 49.41 22.90
C THR A 102 -53.10 49.14 21.40
N ARG A 103 -53.71 50.09 20.66
CA ARG A 103 -53.89 50.00 19.20
C ARG A 103 -52.57 50.10 18.43
N HIS A 104 -51.67 51.02 18.82
CA HIS A 104 -50.32 51.14 18.25
C HIS A 104 -49.53 49.85 18.46
N ARG A 105 -49.51 49.33 19.70
CA ARG A 105 -48.78 48.10 20.05
C ARG A 105 -49.27 46.90 19.23
N HIS A 106 -50.58 46.66 19.12
CA HIS A 106 -51.11 45.56 18.30
C HIS A 106 -50.83 45.75 16.80
N ALA A 107 -50.96 46.97 16.25
CA ALA A 107 -50.72 47.22 14.83
C ALA A 107 -49.25 46.97 14.43
N VAL A 108 -48.30 47.37 15.27
CA VAL A 108 -46.87 47.14 15.04
C VAL A 108 -46.48 45.68 15.29
N ALA A 109 -47.05 45.05 16.33
CA ALA A 109 -46.83 43.63 16.62
C ALA A 109 -47.29 42.76 15.44
N ALA A 110 -48.56 42.86 15.03
CA ALA A 110 -49.12 42.09 13.92
C ALA A 110 -48.35 42.28 12.59
N PHE A 111 -47.87 43.50 12.31
CA PHE A 111 -47.04 43.76 11.12
C PHE A 111 -45.66 43.10 11.20
N LEU A 112 -44.96 43.24 12.33
CA LEU A 112 -43.62 42.66 12.53
C LEU A 112 -43.65 41.12 12.71
N GLN A 113 -44.77 40.56 13.15
CA GLN A 113 -44.99 39.12 13.29
C GLN A 113 -45.53 38.46 12.01
N GLY A 114 -45.84 39.24 10.96
CA GLY A 114 -46.35 38.73 9.68
C GLY A 114 -47.84 38.37 9.66
N GLU A 115 -48.61 38.75 10.69
CA GLU A 115 -50.05 38.50 10.79
C GLU A 115 -50.91 39.42 9.88
N THR A 116 -50.27 40.32 9.12
CA THR A 116 -50.94 41.26 8.21
C THR A 116 -50.68 40.93 6.74
N LYS A 117 -51.58 41.35 5.85
CA LYS A 117 -51.56 41.04 4.41
C LYS A 117 -50.37 41.62 3.61
N ILE A 118 -49.51 42.41 4.24
CA ILE A 118 -48.30 43.00 3.66
C ILE A 118 -47.25 42.87 4.76
N ALA A 119 -46.25 42.02 4.55
CA ALA A 119 -45.19 41.77 5.51
C ALA A 119 -44.01 42.74 5.29
N MET A 120 -43.06 42.77 6.23
CA MET A 120 -41.79 43.48 6.05
C MET A 120 -41.03 43.02 4.79
N ALA A 121 -41.19 41.75 4.41
CA ALA A 121 -40.63 41.16 3.20
C ALA A 121 -41.16 41.78 1.89
N ASP A 122 -42.36 42.37 1.88
CA ASP A 122 -42.90 43.10 0.73
C ASP A 122 -42.41 44.55 0.69
N VAL A 123 -42.19 45.15 1.87
CA VAL A 123 -41.84 46.56 2.02
C VAL A 123 -40.36 46.84 1.76
N ILE A 124 -39.45 45.96 2.19
CA ILE A 124 -38.01 46.14 1.99
C ILE A 124 -37.62 46.16 0.49
N PRO A 125 -38.09 45.26 -0.39
CA PRO A 125 -37.81 45.32 -1.82
C PRO A 125 -38.34 46.59 -2.48
N LEU A 126 -39.50 47.10 -2.07
CA LEU A 126 -40.04 48.37 -2.56
C LEU A 126 -39.11 49.54 -2.23
N ILE A 127 -38.52 49.59 -1.04
CA ILE A 127 -37.52 50.60 -0.67
C ILE A 127 -36.21 50.39 -1.44
N TYR A 128 -35.70 49.16 -1.49
CA TYR A 128 -34.38 48.83 -2.03
C TYR A 128 -34.29 48.98 -3.57
N THR A 129 -35.36 48.65 -4.29
CA THR A 129 -35.39 48.75 -5.77
C THR A 129 -35.72 50.16 -6.27
N HIS A 130 -36.32 51.01 -5.45
CA HIS A 130 -36.81 52.33 -5.87
C HIS A 130 -35.70 53.25 -6.40
N HIS A 131 -35.95 53.94 -7.51
CA HIS A 131 -34.95 54.80 -8.16
C HIS A 131 -34.39 55.93 -7.26
N LYS A 132 -35.15 56.41 -6.25
CA LYS A 132 -34.67 57.43 -5.29
C LYS A 132 -33.85 56.87 -4.13
N SER A 133 -33.83 55.55 -3.89
CA SER A 133 -33.00 54.96 -2.82
C SER A 133 -31.54 54.73 -3.23
N ARG A 134 -31.23 54.90 -4.53
CA ARG A 134 -29.89 54.81 -5.12
C ARG A 134 -29.25 56.21 -5.24
N PRO A 135 -27.92 56.35 -5.05
CA PRO A 135 -27.23 57.61 -5.28
C PRO A 135 -27.25 58.02 -6.77
N ARG A 136 -27.28 59.34 -7.02
CA ARG A 136 -27.07 59.89 -8.38
C ARG A 136 -25.65 59.57 -8.85
N LYS A 137 -25.40 59.44 -10.16
CA LYS A 137 -24.09 59.06 -10.75
C LYS A 137 -22.88 59.82 -10.17
N ILE A 138 -23.05 61.10 -9.81
CA ILE A 138 -22.02 62.01 -9.28
C ILE A 138 -21.64 61.68 -7.81
N ASN A 139 -22.55 61.10 -7.00
CA ASN A 139 -22.28 60.78 -5.60
C ASN A 139 -21.59 59.40 -5.48
N ILE A 140 -20.30 59.37 -5.81
CA ILE A 140 -19.46 58.18 -5.78
C ILE A 140 -19.35 57.61 -4.35
N ALA A 141 -19.26 58.47 -3.32
CA ALA A 141 -19.01 58.08 -1.93
C ALA A 141 -20.18 57.36 -1.22
N ASP A 142 -21.44 57.58 -1.64
CA ASP A 142 -22.56 56.73 -1.22
C ASP A 142 -22.72 55.49 -2.12
N ARG A 143 -22.16 55.51 -3.35
CA ARG A 143 -22.20 54.35 -4.27
C ARG A 143 -21.19 53.27 -3.87
N SER A 144 -19.97 53.66 -3.47
CA SER A 144 -18.95 52.76 -2.93
C SER A 144 -19.26 52.28 -1.50
N ALA A 145 -20.21 52.91 -0.80
CA ALA A 145 -20.68 52.47 0.51
C ALA A 145 -21.62 51.24 0.45
N ALA A 146 -22.11 50.84 -0.72
CA ALA A 146 -22.94 49.65 -0.87
C ALA A 146 -22.16 48.39 -0.40
N PHE A 147 -22.79 47.59 0.45
CA PHE A 147 -22.21 46.39 1.08
C PHE A 147 -20.97 46.66 1.97
N SER A 148 -20.60 47.92 2.26
CA SER A 148 -19.45 48.23 3.10
C SER A 148 -19.63 47.68 4.54
N PRO A 149 -18.73 46.82 5.05
CA PRO A 149 -18.83 46.34 6.42
C PRO A 149 -18.43 47.42 7.44
N TYR A 150 -17.45 48.27 7.12
CA TYR A 150 -16.83 49.17 8.11
C TYR A 150 -17.50 50.53 8.25
N LYS A 151 -18.02 51.13 7.16
CA LYS A 151 -18.60 52.49 7.21
C LYS A 151 -19.85 52.53 8.12
N PRO A 152 -19.94 53.46 9.10
CA PRO A 152 -21.13 53.61 9.94
C PRO A 152 -22.41 53.85 9.13
N LEU A 153 -23.49 53.14 9.46
CA LEU A 153 -24.76 53.20 8.72
C LEU A 153 -25.39 54.61 8.74
N SER A 154 -25.11 55.40 9.79
CA SER A 154 -25.47 56.81 9.93
C SER A 154 -24.84 57.74 8.88
N GLU A 155 -23.75 57.30 8.22
CA GLU A 155 -23.03 58.07 7.20
C GLU A 155 -23.40 57.68 5.76
N ILE A 156 -24.28 56.69 5.58
CA ILE A 156 -24.72 56.20 4.27
C ILE A 156 -26.09 56.80 3.97
N ARG A 157 -26.12 57.87 3.18
CA ARG A 157 -27.30 58.73 3.04
C ARG A 157 -28.42 58.11 2.20
N CYS A 158 -28.04 57.25 1.26
CA CYS A 158 -28.97 56.60 0.33
C CYS A 158 -29.44 55.25 0.89
N ALA A 159 -30.75 54.99 0.87
CA ALA A 159 -31.33 53.83 1.53
C ALA A 159 -30.90 52.48 0.93
N ALA A 160 -30.67 52.37 -0.38
CA ALA A 160 -30.20 51.12 -0.98
C ALA A 160 -28.78 50.72 -0.50
N PRO A 161 -27.73 51.55 -0.62
CA PRO A 161 -26.40 51.19 -0.09
C PRO A 161 -26.39 51.03 1.44
N CYS A 162 -27.23 51.78 2.18
CA CYS A 162 -27.36 51.63 3.64
C CYS A 162 -27.96 50.26 4.02
N LEU A 163 -29.03 49.82 3.34
CA LEU A 163 -29.60 48.49 3.51
C LEU A 163 -28.63 47.37 3.09
N SER A 164 -27.86 47.56 2.01
CA SER A 164 -26.79 46.62 1.62
C SER A 164 -25.72 46.49 2.71
N ALA A 165 -25.23 47.60 3.27
CA ALA A 165 -24.22 47.60 4.33
C ALA A 165 -24.75 46.97 5.64
N TRP A 166 -26.01 47.24 6.00
CA TRP A 166 -26.68 46.60 7.13
C TRP A 166 -26.85 45.08 6.93
N ALA A 167 -27.18 44.64 5.71
CA ALA A 167 -27.24 43.23 5.36
C ALA A 167 -25.86 42.56 5.43
N THR A 168 -24.80 43.18 4.89
CA THR A 168 -23.41 42.66 5.03
C THR A 168 -23.03 42.44 6.48
N ARG A 169 -23.29 43.42 7.36
CA ARG A 169 -23.01 43.32 8.80
C ARG A 169 -23.77 42.16 9.44
N THR A 170 -25.07 42.07 9.18
CA THR A 170 -25.94 41.01 9.73
C THR A 170 -25.48 39.60 9.29
N VAL A 171 -25.06 39.45 8.02
CA VAL A 171 -24.51 38.19 7.48
C VAL A 171 -23.13 37.87 8.09
N GLY A 172 -22.26 38.87 8.25
CA GLY A 172 -20.94 38.72 8.87
C GLY A 172 -21.00 38.34 10.35
N ASP A 173 -21.84 39.02 11.12
CA ASP A 173 -22.08 38.73 12.55
C ASP A 173 -22.68 37.33 12.73
N ALA A 174 -23.60 36.93 11.85
CA ALA A 174 -24.14 35.57 11.83
C ALA A 174 -23.04 34.53 11.55
N ALA A 175 -22.20 34.74 10.53
CA ALA A 175 -21.10 33.82 10.21
C ALA A 175 -20.08 33.71 11.37
N TYR A 176 -19.63 34.85 11.91
CA TYR A 176 -18.71 34.91 13.05
C TYR A 176 -19.25 34.17 14.28
N SER A 177 -20.54 34.36 14.58
CA SER A 177 -21.23 33.71 15.70
C SER A 177 -21.37 32.20 15.48
N ARG A 178 -21.72 31.77 14.26
CA ARG A 178 -21.97 30.37 13.91
C ARG A 178 -20.68 29.53 13.89
N VAL A 179 -19.62 29.98 13.21
CA VAL A 179 -18.31 29.28 13.27
C VAL A 179 -17.79 29.26 14.71
N GLY A 180 -17.99 30.36 15.45
CA GLY A 180 -17.69 30.48 16.88
C GLY A 180 -18.52 29.57 17.80
N LYS A 181 -19.53 28.86 17.30
CA LYS A 181 -20.25 27.77 17.99
C LYS A 181 -19.70 26.40 17.59
N MET A 182 -19.56 26.11 16.29
CA MET A 182 -19.03 24.84 15.77
C MET A 182 -17.62 24.51 16.30
N ALA A 183 -16.80 25.54 16.51
CA ALA A 183 -15.45 25.44 17.06
C ALA A 183 -15.38 25.24 18.60
N ARG A 184 -16.52 25.04 19.28
CA ARG A 184 -16.56 24.76 20.74
C ARG A 184 -16.71 23.27 21.00
N LYS A 185 -16.09 22.78 22.07
CA LYS A 185 -16.33 21.43 22.58
C LYS A 185 -17.78 21.33 23.11
N PRO A 186 -18.55 20.28 22.77
CA PRO A 186 -19.84 19.96 23.36
C PRO A 186 -19.78 19.84 24.89
N LYS A 187 -20.95 19.99 25.53
CA LYS A 187 -21.09 19.94 26.99
C LYS A 187 -21.62 18.60 27.52
N ASP A 188 -22.15 17.77 26.65
CA ASP A 188 -22.73 16.44 26.93
C ASP A 188 -21.67 15.36 27.24
N GLY A 189 -20.44 15.54 26.77
CA GLY A 189 -19.37 14.55 26.91
C GLY A 189 -19.40 13.43 25.86
N SER A 190 -20.18 13.57 24.79
CA SER A 190 -20.22 12.63 23.66
C SER A 190 -18.84 12.47 22.98
N ARG A 191 -18.62 11.31 22.33
CA ARG A 191 -17.47 11.07 21.44
C ARG A 191 -17.45 12.19 20.38
N ASN A 192 -16.33 12.89 20.24
CA ASN A 192 -16.24 14.04 19.33
C ASN A 192 -14.89 14.12 18.64
N ARG A 193 -14.88 13.54 17.44
CA ARG A 193 -13.83 13.60 16.43
C ARG A 193 -13.18 14.98 16.26
N ARG A 194 -13.93 16.09 16.38
CA ARG A 194 -13.39 17.45 16.21
C ARG A 194 -12.31 17.81 17.23
N HIS A 195 -12.44 17.30 18.46
CA HIS A 195 -11.66 17.73 19.63
C HIS A 195 -10.86 16.57 20.23
N LEU A 196 -9.76 16.19 19.59
CA LEU A 196 -8.91 15.07 20.01
C LEU A 196 -7.78 15.51 20.95
N ARG A 197 -7.38 14.62 21.88
CA ARG A 197 -6.41 14.90 22.95
C ARG A 197 -5.03 15.31 22.42
N ALA A 198 -4.64 14.76 21.26
CA ALA A 198 -3.40 15.08 20.56
C ALA A 198 -3.25 16.59 20.26
N SER A 199 -4.35 17.27 19.90
CA SER A 199 -4.35 18.72 19.67
C SER A 199 -4.30 19.53 20.97
N THR A 200 -4.94 19.07 22.05
CA THR A 200 -4.99 19.79 23.36
C THR A 200 -3.66 19.85 24.13
N ASN A 201 -2.55 19.42 23.53
CA ASN A 201 -1.27 19.17 24.21
C ASN A 201 -1.39 18.21 25.43
N GLY A 202 -2.41 17.33 25.45
CA GLY A 202 -2.72 16.45 26.58
C GLY A 202 -3.26 17.16 27.84
N ARG A 203 -3.42 18.49 27.84
CA ARG A 203 -3.75 19.33 29.01
C ARG A 203 -5.20 19.24 29.47
N THR A 204 -6.04 18.46 28.79
CA THR A 204 -7.47 18.34 29.08
C THR A 204 -7.85 16.86 29.14
N PRO A 205 -7.67 16.19 30.31
CA PRO A 205 -7.81 14.73 30.42
C PRO A 205 -9.18 14.18 29.99
N SER A 206 -10.25 14.97 30.13
CA SER A 206 -11.61 14.64 29.68
C SER A 206 -11.80 14.73 28.14
N THR A 207 -10.75 14.46 27.36
CA THR A 207 -10.72 14.60 25.90
C THR A 207 -10.25 13.30 25.28
N GLN A 208 -10.98 12.85 24.27
CA GLN A 208 -10.81 11.56 23.61
C GLN A 208 -9.37 11.36 23.11
N VAL A 209 -8.84 10.17 23.37
CA VAL A 209 -7.67 9.59 22.68
C VAL A 209 -7.97 9.57 21.17
N VAL A 210 -6.94 9.58 20.32
CA VAL A 210 -7.13 9.49 18.86
C VAL A 210 -6.96 8.05 18.44
N GLU A 211 -8.01 7.48 17.86
CA GLU A 211 -8.01 6.17 17.23
C GLU A 211 -7.94 6.32 15.69
N TRP A 212 -7.56 5.26 14.97
CA TRP A 212 -7.49 5.32 13.50
C TRP A 212 -8.86 5.62 12.86
N GLU A 213 -9.96 5.15 13.48
CA GLU A 213 -11.33 5.53 13.13
C GLU A 213 -11.57 7.06 13.12
N ASP A 214 -10.94 7.81 14.03
CA ASP A 214 -11.09 9.27 14.10
C ASP A 214 -10.31 9.98 12.97
N VAL A 215 -9.48 9.25 12.21
CA VAL A 215 -8.61 9.77 11.13
C VAL A 215 -9.22 9.52 9.74
N GLU A 216 -9.94 8.41 9.53
CA GLU A 216 -10.57 8.03 8.24
C GLU A 216 -11.81 8.88 7.92
N PHE A 217 -11.91 9.51 6.74
CA PHE A 217 -13.02 10.42 6.40
C PHE A 217 -13.40 10.37 4.91
N THR A 218 -14.61 10.83 4.59
CA THR A 218 -14.99 11.20 3.23
C THR A 218 -15.42 12.66 3.15
N ILE A 219 -15.18 13.32 2.01
CA ILE A 219 -15.62 14.71 1.81
C ILE A 219 -17.16 14.82 1.90
N ASP A 220 -17.90 13.84 1.39
CA ASP A 220 -19.37 13.85 1.43
C ASP A 220 -19.95 13.64 2.84
N GLU A 221 -19.25 12.92 3.73
CA GLU A 221 -19.59 12.87 5.15
C GLU A 221 -19.39 14.23 5.82
N LEU A 222 -18.20 14.83 5.70
CA LEU A 222 -17.89 16.13 6.29
C LEU A 222 -18.79 17.25 5.74
N ALA A 223 -19.13 17.22 4.44
CA ALA A 223 -20.06 18.17 3.83
C ALA A 223 -21.48 18.01 4.39
N ARG A 224 -21.98 16.77 4.57
CA ARG A 224 -23.27 16.50 5.23
C ARG A 224 -23.26 16.91 6.69
N GLN A 225 -22.18 16.64 7.43
CA GLN A 225 -22.01 17.04 8.83
C GLN A 225 -22.09 18.57 8.96
N TYR A 226 -21.25 19.32 8.24
CA TYR A 226 -21.25 20.78 8.31
C TYR A 226 -22.59 21.40 7.87
N LYS A 227 -23.28 20.83 6.88
CA LYS A 227 -24.62 21.27 6.48
C LYS A 227 -25.68 21.00 7.56
N THR A 228 -25.55 19.91 8.31
CA THR A 228 -26.46 19.54 9.41
C THR A 228 -26.20 20.38 10.66
N GLU A 229 -24.94 20.70 10.95
CA GLU A 229 -24.56 21.58 12.06
C GLU A 229 -24.92 23.06 11.80
N ASP A 230 -24.67 23.57 10.58
CA ASP A 230 -25.06 24.94 10.20
C ASP A 230 -25.31 25.10 8.69
N GLU A 231 -26.58 24.96 8.30
CA GLU A 231 -27.04 25.15 6.92
C GLU A 231 -26.67 26.52 6.32
N PHE A 232 -26.63 27.59 7.13
CA PHE A 232 -26.29 28.93 6.65
C PHE A 232 -24.80 29.04 6.28
N LEU A 233 -23.91 28.42 7.05
CA LEU A 233 -22.47 28.38 6.71
C LEU A 233 -22.22 27.49 5.49
N SER A 234 -22.92 26.37 5.37
CA SER A 234 -22.91 25.54 4.16
C SER A 234 -23.38 26.34 2.94
N TRP A 235 -24.55 26.99 3.01
CA TRP A 235 -25.08 27.84 1.93
C TRP A 235 -24.18 29.05 1.60
N LEU A 236 -23.60 29.71 2.60
CA LEU A 236 -22.72 30.87 2.40
C LEU A 236 -21.43 30.46 1.68
N THR A 237 -20.86 29.31 2.02
CA THR A 237 -19.67 28.77 1.34
C THR A 237 -20.00 28.18 -0.04
N GLU A 238 -21.17 27.58 -0.23
CA GLU A 238 -21.70 27.21 -1.56
C GLU A 238 -21.85 28.45 -2.45
N CYS A 239 -22.29 29.59 -1.91
CA CYS A 239 -22.37 30.85 -2.66
C CYS A 239 -21.00 31.43 -3.05
N MET A 240 -19.90 31.01 -2.42
CA MET A 240 -18.53 31.45 -2.76
C MET A 240 -17.80 30.45 -3.68
N ALA A 241 -17.99 29.15 -3.51
CA ALA A 241 -17.30 28.10 -4.29
C ALA A 241 -18.16 27.50 -5.43
N GLY A 242 -19.48 27.51 -5.29
CA GLY A 242 -20.43 26.86 -6.21
C GLY A 242 -20.62 27.64 -7.51
N SER A 243 -20.09 27.10 -8.60
CA SER A 243 -20.35 27.61 -9.96
C SER A 243 -21.82 27.38 -10.35
N ARG A 244 -22.43 28.29 -11.10
CA ARG A 244 -23.87 28.24 -11.43
C ARG A 244 -24.14 28.20 -12.93
N LYS A 245 -25.10 27.37 -13.37
CA LYS A 245 -25.64 27.31 -14.74
C LYS A 245 -27.16 27.39 -14.66
N ASN A 246 -27.78 28.32 -15.41
CA ASN A 246 -29.22 28.59 -15.38
C ASN A 246 -29.78 28.80 -13.96
N GLY A 247 -29.03 29.51 -13.11
CA GLY A 247 -29.38 29.80 -11.71
C GLY A 247 -29.16 28.66 -10.71
N LYS A 248 -29.03 27.41 -11.17
CA LYS A 248 -28.73 26.24 -10.33
C LYS A 248 -27.22 26.11 -10.09
N VAL A 249 -26.83 25.62 -8.91
CA VAL A 249 -25.44 25.26 -8.60
C VAL A 249 -25.06 23.98 -9.35
N VAL A 250 -23.80 23.89 -9.78
CA VAL A 250 -23.23 22.77 -10.53
C VAL A 250 -21.95 22.30 -9.85
N VAL A 251 -21.82 20.99 -9.62
CA VAL A 251 -20.57 20.35 -9.20
C VAL A 251 -19.64 20.26 -10.42
N LYS A 252 -18.41 20.74 -10.29
CA LYS A 252 -17.35 20.60 -11.32
C LYS A 252 -16.56 19.31 -11.08
N LYS A 253 -16.10 18.66 -12.16
CA LYS A 253 -15.12 17.55 -12.09
C LYS A 253 -13.80 18.01 -11.46
N THR A 254 -13.28 19.15 -11.91
CA THR A 254 -12.09 19.79 -11.33
C THR A 254 -12.46 20.78 -10.23
N ARG A 255 -11.83 20.65 -9.06
CA ARG A 255 -12.10 21.42 -7.83
C ARG A 255 -13.61 21.44 -7.46
N PRO A 256 -14.21 20.28 -7.11
CA PRO A 256 -15.62 20.21 -6.72
C PRO A 256 -15.92 21.15 -5.54
N HIS A 257 -17.02 21.90 -5.60
CA HIS A 257 -17.32 22.87 -4.54
C HIS A 257 -17.50 22.27 -3.14
N PRO A 258 -18.01 21.03 -2.92
CA PRO A 258 -18.07 20.43 -1.59
C PRO A 258 -16.69 20.25 -0.93
N VAL A 259 -15.66 19.86 -1.71
CA VAL A 259 -14.27 19.77 -1.24
C VAL A 259 -13.77 21.12 -0.74
N ILE A 260 -14.04 22.19 -1.50
CA ILE A 260 -13.66 23.56 -1.15
C ILE A 260 -14.41 24.05 0.10
N GLN A 261 -15.70 23.72 0.24
CA GLN A 261 -16.49 24.05 1.43
C GLN A 261 -15.96 23.34 2.67
N VAL A 262 -15.67 22.04 2.59
CA VAL A 262 -15.14 21.23 3.70
C VAL A 262 -13.78 21.79 4.16
N GLY A 263 -12.87 22.05 3.24
CA GLY A 263 -11.57 22.68 3.56
C GLY A 263 -11.72 24.07 4.19
N ALA A 264 -12.56 24.94 3.62
CA ALA A 264 -12.76 26.29 4.13
C ALA A 264 -13.42 26.31 5.52
N ILE A 265 -14.48 25.52 5.74
CA ILE A 265 -15.17 25.43 7.03
C ILE A 265 -14.22 24.84 8.09
N SER A 266 -13.47 23.79 7.77
CA SER A 266 -12.52 23.19 8.72
C SER A 266 -11.37 24.14 9.09
N SER A 267 -10.83 24.90 8.12
CA SER A 267 -9.84 25.95 8.37
C SER A 267 -10.42 27.07 9.25
N PHE A 268 -11.63 27.56 8.97
CA PHE A 268 -12.29 28.57 9.80
C PHE A 268 -12.57 28.06 11.23
N ILE A 269 -12.97 26.80 11.40
CA ILE A 269 -13.15 26.17 12.72
C ILE A 269 -11.80 26.13 13.48
N THR A 270 -10.76 25.63 12.83
CA THR A 270 -9.40 25.52 13.40
C THR A 270 -8.80 26.89 13.74
N ALA A 271 -9.04 27.91 12.92
CA ALA A 271 -8.62 29.29 13.19
C ALA A 271 -9.39 29.95 14.36
N ARG A 272 -10.60 29.48 14.67
CA ARG A 272 -11.38 29.95 15.84
C ARG A 272 -11.07 29.14 17.10
N ASN A 273 -10.59 27.90 16.97
CA ASN A 273 -10.07 27.08 18.05
C ASN A 273 -9.04 26.07 17.52
N GLN A 274 -7.76 26.26 17.82
CA GLN A 274 -6.67 25.37 17.39
C GLN A 274 -6.80 23.92 17.88
N TYR A 275 -7.68 23.65 18.85
CA TYR A 275 -7.96 22.31 19.37
C TYR A 275 -9.13 21.60 18.64
N ALA A 276 -9.83 22.30 17.74
CA ALA A 276 -10.98 21.81 16.98
C ALA A 276 -10.57 21.28 15.59
N SER A 277 -9.43 20.59 15.51
CA SER A 277 -8.73 20.28 14.25
C SER A 277 -9.00 18.87 13.69
N GLY A 278 -9.78 18.05 14.38
CA GLY A 278 -9.88 16.61 14.08
C GLY A 278 -10.78 16.23 12.88
N ASP A 279 -11.61 17.16 12.40
CA ASP A 279 -12.49 16.92 11.24
C ASP A 279 -11.74 16.71 9.92
N LEU A 280 -10.55 17.30 9.77
CA LEU A 280 -9.73 17.22 8.55
C LEU A 280 -8.25 17.53 8.82
N GLY A 281 -7.98 18.61 9.57
CA GLY A 281 -6.62 19.13 9.76
C GLY A 281 -5.67 18.15 10.44
N LEU A 282 -6.17 17.23 11.28
CA LEU A 282 -5.37 16.14 11.82
C LEU A 282 -5.00 15.12 10.74
N SER A 283 -5.98 14.61 9.98
CA SER A 283 -5.76 13.62 8.91
C SER A 283 -4.83 14.14 7.83
N ILE A 284 -4.96 15.40 7.42
CA ILE A 284 -4.02 16.06 6.49
C ILE A 284 -2.61 16.16 7.11
N GLY A 285 -2.48 16.49 8.39
CA GLY A 285 -1.19 16.55 9.07
C GLY A 285 -0.49 15.20 9.25
N LEU A 286 -1.28 14.12 9.41
CA LEU A 286 -0.80 12.74 9.42
C LEU A 286 -0.42 12.27 8.00
N TRP A 287 -1.21 12.59 6.97
CA TRP A 287 -0.91 12.26 5.58
C TRP A 287 0.34 12.99 5.07
N LEU A 288 0.53 14.27 5.43
CA LEU A 288 1.78 14.98 5.17
C LEU A 288 2.97 14.33 5.89
N PHE A 289 2.76 13.71 7.07
CA PHE A 289 3.80 12.90 7.72
C PHE A 289 4.10 11.62 6.94
N ALA A 290 3.07 10.84 6.56
CA ALA A 290 3.16 9.59 5.81
C ALA A 290 3.79 9.74 4.42
N THR A 291 3.49 10.82 3.71
CA THR A 291 4.10 11.21 2.43
C THR A 291 5.49 11.87 2.60
N GLN A 292 6.02 11.91 3.82
CA GLN A 292 7.33 12.46 4.17
C GLN A 292 7.54 13.95 3.81
N ALA A 293 6.47 14.68 3.43
CA ALA A 293 6.52 16.04 2.86
C ALA A 293 7.42 17.03 3.63
N HIS A 294 8.09 17.93 2.93
CA HIS A 294 9.09 18.82 3.53
C HIS A 294 8.55 19.64 4.73
N ILE A 295 9.41 19.95 5.71
CA ILE A 295 8.99 20.59 6.96
C ILE A 295 8.32 21.95 6.72
N ASP A 296 8.72 22.68 5.68
CA ASP A 296 8.12 23.96 5.34
C ASP A 296 6.74 23.83 4.69
N VAL A 297 6.48 22.78 3.89
CA VAL A 297 5.13 22.47 3.40
C VAL A 297 4.19 22.22 4.59
N LYS A 298 4.64 21.43 5.57
CA LYS A 298 3.92 21.19 6.83
C LYS A 298 3.66 22.48 7.61
N ARG A 299 4.65 23.37 7.71
CA ARG A 299 4.52 24.68 8.40
C ARG A 299 3.55 25.62 7.67
N VAL A 300 3.61 25.69 6.34
CA VAL A 300 2.73 26.52 5.50
C VAL A 300 1.29 26.02 5.54
N MET A 301 1.05 24.73 5.33
CA MET A 301 -0.30 24.13 5.42
C MET A 301 -0.92 24.28 6.81
N CYS A 302 -0.09 24.23 7.87
CA CYS A 302 -0.54 24.53 9.23
C CYS A 302 -0.90 26.01 9.43
N ARG A 303 -0.18 26.95 8.79
CA ARG A 303 -0.53 28.38 8.81
C ARG A 303 -1.80 28.71 8.02
N PHE A 304 -2.14 27.95 6.98
CA PHE A 304 -3.45 28.04 6.31
C PHE A 304 -4.61 27.40 7.11
N GLY A 305 -4.35 26.73 8.23
CA GLY A 305 -5.36 26.02 9.01
C GLY A 305 -5.85 24.70 8.37
N TYR A 306 -5.22 24.25 7.28
CA TYR A 306 -5.54 22.97 6.62
C TYR A 306 -4.82 21.76 7.24
N SER A 307 -3.83 21.99 8.11
CA SER A 307 -3.05 20.94 8.78
C SER A 307 -2.81 21.27 10.25
N VAL A 308 -2.67 20.25 11.10
CA VAL A 308 -2.03 20.40 12.41
C VAL A 308 -0.51 20.60 12.29
N SER A 309 0.15 20.96 13.39
CA SER A 309 1.62 21.03 13.45
C SER A 309 2.25 19.64 13.47
N SER A 310 3.51 19.51 13.02
CA SER A 310 4.29 18.27 13.11
C SER A 310 4.37 17.72 14.56
N SER A 311 4.45 18.61 15.54
CA SER A 311 4.42 18.27 16.98
C SER A 311 3.06 17.74 17.47
N THR A 312 1.97 18.08 16.79
CA THR A 312 0.64 17.51 17.04
C THR A 312 0.49 16.16 16.35
N ALA A 313 0.97 16.04 15.11
CA ALA A 313 1.01 14.77 14.36
C ALA A 313 1.86 13.71 15.09
N HIS A 314 3.09 14.04 15.53
CA HIS A 314 3.92 13.10 16.32
C HIS A 314 3.22 12.63 17.61
N ARG A 315 2.47 13.50 18.30
CA ARG A 315 1.70 13.10 19.49
C ARG A 315 0.51 12.21 19.14
N ALA A 316 -0.19 12.49 18.04
CA ALA A 316 -1.27 11.64 17.57
C ALA A 316 -0.73 10.24 17.24
N LEU A 317 0.39 10.15 16.51
CA LEU A 317 1.04 8.87 16.19
C LEU A 317 1.49 8.10 17.43
N ASN A 318 2.13 8.75 18.41
CA ASN A 318 2.45 8.08 19.67
C ASN A 318 1.19 7.63 20.43
N THR A 319 0.08 8.37 20.31
CA THR A 319 -1.21 8.01 20.93
C THR A 319 -1.86 6.82 20.24
N LEU A 320 -1.76 6.75 18.91
CA LEU A 320 -2.22 5.62 18.08
C LEU A 320 -1.40 4.36 18.35
N THR A 321 -0.07 4.49 18.46
CA THR A 321 0.83 3.42 18.94
C THR A 321 0.42 2.92 20.31
N ASP A 322 0.22 3.82 21.28
CA ASP A 322 -0.15 3.45 22.65
C ASP A 322 -1.48 2.67 22.66
N SER A 323 -2.49 3.13 21.91
CA SER A 323 -3.79 2.46 21.79
C SER A 323 -3.73 1.11 21.07
N GLY A 324 -3.04 1.04 19.92
CA GLY A 324 -2.87 -0.21 19.16
C GLY A 324 -2.14 -1.28 19.97
N PHE A 325 -1.12 -0.88 20.72
CA PHE A 325 -0.44 -1.78 21.66
C PHE A 325 -1.31 -2.17 22.84
N ASP A 326 -2.06 -1.27 23.48
CA ASP A 326 -2.94 -1.64 24.60
C ASP A 326 -4.10 -2.55 24.15
N SER A 327 -4.61 -2.36 22.93
CA SER A 327 -5.56 -3.27 22.27
C SER A 327 -4.98 -4.65 21.97
N LEU A 328 -3.76 -4.72 21.43
CA LEU A 328 -3.03 -5.98 21.19
C LEU A 328 -2.76 -6.72 22.51
N ARG A 329 -2.25 -6.01 23.53
CA ARG A 329 -1.97 -6.55 24.87
C ARG A 329 -3.23 -7.12 25.52
N SER A 330 -4.35 -6.40 25.43
CA SER A 330 -5.63 -6.90 25.94
C SER A 330 -6.03 -8.20 25.24
N GLN A 331 -5.95 -8.27 23.90
CA GLN A 331 -6.30 -9.48 23.16
C GLN A 331 -5.36 -10.67 23.47
N VAL A 332 -4.05 -10.42 23.55
CA VAL A 332 -3.04 -11.43 23.93
C VAL A 332 -3.28 -11.95 25.35
N GLN A 333 -3.54 -11.06 26.31
CA GLN A 333 -3.83 -11.43 27.70
C GLN A 333 -5.19 -12.11 27.84
N ASP A 334 -6.18 -11.74 27.04
CA ASP A 334 -7.51 -12.37 27.03
C ASP A 334 -7.46 -13.78 26.44
N ALA A 335 -6.74 -13.99 25.34
CA ALA A 335 -6.44 -15.32 24.79
C ALA A 335 -5.64 -16.17 25.79
N THR A 336 -4.60 -15.61 26.41
CA THR A 336 -3.80 -16.30 27.45
C THR A 336 -4.66 -16.77 28.61
N ARG A 337 -5.60 -15.94 29.11
CA ARG A 337 -6.56 -16.34 30.17
C ARG A 337 -7.56 -17.41 29.73
N ARG A 338 -7.76 -17.63 28.43
CA ARG A 338 -8.56 -18.71 27.84
C ARG A 338 -7.70 -19.94 27.46
N THR A 339 -6.39 -19.91 27.75
CA THR A 339 -5.39 -20.92 27.32
C THR A 339 -5.30 -21.12 25.81
N GLU A 340 -5.45 -20.03 25.07
CA GLU A 340 -5.42 -19.97 23.61
C GLU A 340 -4.34 -18.98 23.11
N VAL A 341 -3.99 -19.10 21.82
CA VAL A 341 -3.05 -18.20 21.13
C VAL A 341 -3.75 -17.60 19.92
N GLU A 342 -4.01 -16.30 19.97
CA GLU A 342 -4.65 -15.53 18.88
C GLU A 342 -3.64 -14.74 18.02
N TRP A 343 -2.35 -14.77 18.34
CA TRP A 343 -1.33 -13.93 17.68
C TRP A 343 -0.01 -14.66 17.46
N GLY A 344 0.48 -14.65 16.22
CA GLY A 344 1.87 -14.96 15.87
C GLY A 344 2.68 -13.68 15.62
N LYS A 345 3.99 -13.80 15.40
CA LYS A 345 4.85 -12.65 15.01
C LYS A 345 5.82 -13.01 13.90
N ILE A 346 5.96 -12.12 12.91
CA ILE A 346 6.97 -12.19 11.85
C ILE A 346 8.03 -11.12 12.08
N SER A 347 9.30 -11.46 11.90
CA SER A 347 10.43 -10.56 12.14
C SER A 347 11.48 -10.67 11.04
N ASP A 348 12.12 -9.55 10.71
CA ASP A 348 13.14 -9.46 9.67
C ASP A 348 14.17 -8.38 10.00
N ASN A 349 15.32 -8.41 9.34
CA ASN A 349 16.36 -7.39 9.47
C ASN A 349 15.95 -6.11 8.74
N ILE A 350 16.33 -4.98 9.31
CA ILE A 350 16.30 -3.67 8.63
C ILE A 350 17.70 -3.07 8.69
N GLN A 351 18.12 -2.41 7.62
CA GLN A 351 19.48 -1.92 7.45
C GLN A 351 19.55 -0.55 6.77
N ARG A 352 20.54 0.25 7.14
CA ARG A 352 20.79 1.56 6.51
C ARG A 352 22.28 1.80 6.36
N TYR A 353 22.71 2.13 5.14
CA TYR A 353 24.09 2.51 4.88
C TYR A 353 24.26 4.03 5.04
N ASP A 354 24.70 4.46 6.22
CA ASP A 354 25.05 5.86 6.49
C ASP A 354 26.34 6.22 5.77
N ARG A 355 26.22 6.80 4.57
CA ARG A 355 27.35 7.34 3.82
C ARG A 355 27.83 8.66 4.44
N VAL A 356 29.11 8.73 4.77
CA VAL A 356 29.78 9.96 5.18
C VAL A 356 30.12 10.79 3.94
N TYR A 357 29.61 12.03 3.91
CA TYR A 357 29.90 13.02 2.87
C TYR A 357 31.14 13.89 3.18
N GLU A 358 31.51 14.01 4.46
CA GLU A 358 32.69 14.75 4.94
C GLU A 358 33.65 13.80 5.68
N HIS A 359 34.60 13.19 4.96
CA HIS A 359 35.54 12.23 5.52
C HIS A 359 36.44 12.82 6.63
N GLY A 360 36.79 11.99 7.61
CA GLY A 360 37.69 12.35 8.71
C GLY A 360 38.04 11.13 9.56
N ILE A 361 39.03 11.27 10.45
CA ILE A 361 39.68 10.16 11.19
C ILE A 361 38.73 9.29 12.05
N GLY A 362 37.53 9.79 12.36
CA GLY A 362 36.46 9.05 13.04
C GLY A 362 35.11 9.16 12.33
N ARG A 363 35.09 9.26 11.00
CA ARG A 363 33.89 9.33 10.17
C ARG A 363 34.01 8.37 8.98
N GLU A 364 33.65 7.12 9.22
CA GLU A 364 33.57 6.06 8.21
C GLU A 364 32.10 5.80 7.83
N ASN A 365 31.85 5.16 6.68
CA ASN A 365 30.49 4.78 6.31
C ASN A 365 30.01 3.63 7.21
N GLU A 366 28.83 3.75 7.80
CA GLU A 366 28.31 2.79 8.77
C GLU A 366 27.12 2.01 8.20
N LEU A 367 27.18 0.67 8.21
CA LEU A 367 25.98 -0.16 8.00
C LEU A 367 25.27 -0.35 9.34
N LYS A 368 24.23 0.45 9.56
CA LYS A 368 23.33 0.32 10.70
C LYS A 368 22.38 -0.82 10.45
N VAL A 369 22.12 -1.61 11.48
CA VAL A 369 21.29 -2.81 11.44
C VAL A 369 20.36 -2.81 12.64
N GLY A 370 19.12 -3.27 12.44
CA GLY A 370 18.17 -3.55 13.50
C GLY A 370 17.23 -4.67 13.07
N THR A 371 16.24 -4.96 13.91
CA THR A 371 15.17 -5.92 13.61
C THR A 371 13.82 -5.21 13.62
N ALA A 372 13.02 -5.44 12.58
CA ALA A 372 11.60 -5.09 12.52
C ALA A 372 10.73 -6.31 12.83
N CYS A 373 9.50 -6.09 13.28
CA CYS A 373 8.56 -7.16 13.58
C CYS A 373 7.11 -6.71 13.44
N THR A 374 6.24 -7.61 13.01
CA THR A 374 4.78 -7.42 12.94
C THR A 374 4.08 -8.58 13.64
N ALA A 375 3.20 -8.26 14.59
CA ALA A 375 2.27 -9.24 15.14
C ALA A 375 1.11 -9.44 14.16
N PHE A 376 0.73 -10.69 13.91
CA PHE A 376 -0.37 -11.06 13.01
C PHE A 376 -1.39 -11.94 13.73
N ARG A 377 -2.68 -11.66 13.51
CA ARG A 377 -3.76 -12.42 14.14
C ARG A 377 -3.89 -13.81 13.52
N LEU A 378 -4.12 -14.79 14.38
CA LEU A 378 -4.55 -16.14 14.05
C LEU A 378 -6.07 -16.19 14.13
N ASP A 379 -6.72 -16.42 13.00
CA ASP A 379 -8.17 -16.56 12.90
C ASP A 379 -8.53 -18.04 12.85
N ASP A 380 -9.73 -18.41 13.31
CA ASP A 380 -10.31 -19.76 13.22
C ASP A 380 -9.50 -20.92 13.87
N CYS A 381 -8.45 -20.61 14.63
CA CYS A 381 -7.69 -21.58 15.42
C CYS A 381 -8.53 -22.27 16.51
N LYS A 382 -8.52 -23.60 16.53
CA LYS A 382 -9.24 -24.42 17.51
C LYS A 382 -8.64 -24.25 18.93
N PRO A 383 -9.48 -24.21 20.00
CA PRO A 383 -8.99 -24.13 21.37
C PRO A 383 -8.03 -25.27 21.73
N GLY A 384 -6.85 -24.92 22.25
CA GLY A 384 -5.81 -25.89 22.60
C GLY A 384 -4.87 -26.33 21.46
N ALA A 385 -5.03 -25.80 20.23
CA ALA A 385 -4.11 -26.09 19.12
C ALA A 385 -2.64 -25.75 19.46
N PHE A 386 -2.39 -24.56 20.01
CA PHE A 386 -1.06 -24.04 20.33
C PHE A 386 -0.55 -24.45 21.73
N ARG A 387 -0.79 -25.71 22.14
CA ARG A 387 -0.30 -26.26 23.42
C ARG A 387 1.17 -26.68 23.36
N ALA A 388 1.98 -26.11 24.24
CA ALA A 388 3.41 -26.42 24.31
C ALA A 388 3.65 -27.88 24.75
N ASP A 389 2.87 -28.41 25.69
CA ASP A 389 3.05 -29.79 26.17
C ASP A 389 2.72 -30.87 25.13
N ASP A 390 1.84 -30.62 24.15
CA ASP A 390 1.58 -31.59 23.07
C ASP A 390 2.71 -31.58 22.03
N HIS A 391 3.12 -30.39 21.56
CA HIS A 391 4.26 -30.24 20.65
C HIS A 391 5.55 -30.82 21.25
N ILE A 392 5.86 -30.52 22.52
CA ILE A 392 7.04 -31.06 23.21
C ILE A 392 6.98 -32.59 23.32
N LYS A 393 5.82 -33.20 23.57
CA LYS A 393 5.68 -34.67 23.56
C LYS A 393 5.99 -35.26 22.18
N ARG A 394 5.53 -34.64 21.10
CA ARG A 394 5.82 -35.08 19.71
C ARG A 394 7.30 -34.95 19.35
N VAL A 395 7.94 -33.84 19.71
CA VAL A 395 9.39 -33.68 19.59
C VAL A 395 10.11 -34.80 20.37
N ILE A 396 9.69 -35.10 21.60
CA ILE A 396 10.29 -36.18 22.44
C ILE A 396 10.03 -37.59 21.88
N GLN A 397 8.87 -37.86 21.26
CA GLN A 397 8.58 -39.11 20.54
C GLN A 397 9.59 -39.33 19.41
N ASN A 398 9.92 -38.23 18.70
CA ASN A 398 10.99 -38.16 17.71
C ASN A 398 10.73 -39.05 16.47
N ASP A 399 9.48 -39.18 16.06
CA ASP A 399 9.06 -40.03 14.93
C ASP A 399 9.70 -39.59 13.59
N ARG A 400 10.12 -38.32 13.47
CA ARG A 400 10.95 -37.79 12.36
C ARG A 400 12.27 -38.56 12.15
N LYS A 401 12.72 -39.37 13.11
CA LYS A 401 13.91 -40.23 12.98
C LYS A 401 13.76 -41.34 11.94
N ASP A 402 12.51 -41.78 11.70
CA ASP A 402 12.17 -42.91 10.83
C ASP A 402 11.88 -42.45 9.38
N MET A 403 12.20 -41.18 9.07
CA MET A 403 12.14 -40.59 7.74
C MET A 403 13.21 -41.17 6.81
N THR A 404 12.83 -41.44 5.56
CA THR A 404 13.76 -41.75 4.46
C THR A 404 13.45 -40.90 3.23
N THR A 405 14.39 -40.82 2.29
CA THR A 405 14.24 -40.10 1.01
C THR A 405 13.05 -40.64 0.20
N GLU A 406 12.85 -41.96 0.21
CA GLU A 406 11.73 -42.67 -0.42
C GLU A 406 10.40 -42.25 0.23
N SER A 407 10.36 -42.15 1.56
CA SER A 407 9.15 -41.77 2.29
C SER A 407 8.75 -40.30 2.10
N LEU A 408 9.72 -39.42 1.78
CA LEU A 408 9.46 -38.04 1.36
C LEU A 408 8.98 -37.98 -0.10
N MET A 409 9.60 -38.76 -0.99
CA MET A 409 9.19 -38.87 -2.41
C MET A 409 7.74 -39.39 -2.53
N ALA A 410 7.39 -40.41 -1.75
CA ALA A 410 6.07 -41.04 -1.76
C ALA A 410 4.98 -40.23 -1.04
N ASP A 411 5.32 -39.14 -0.34
CA ASP A 411 4.32 -38.21 0.21
C ASP A 411 3.94 -37.10 -0.79
N ILE A 412 4.69 -36.92 -1.90
CA ILE A 412 4.34 -35.98 -2.97
C ILE A 412 3.17 -36.54 -3.78
N ASN A 413 2.12 -35.75 -3.94
CA ASN A 413 0.96 -36.12 -4.75
C ASN A 413 1.23 -35.88 -6.26
N TRP A 414 1.94 -36.81 -6.90
CA TRP A 414 2.36 -36.70 -8.31
C TRP A 414 1.19 -36.59 -9.29
N ASP A 415 0.17 -37.45 -9.17
CA ASP A 415 -1.05 -37.41 -10.00
C ASP A 415 -1.68 -36.01 -10.04
N HIS A 416 -1.64 -35.31 -8.90
CA HIS A 416 -2.18 -33.96 -8.74
C HIS A 416 -1.24 -32.87 -9.30
N ILE A 417 0.07 -33.02 -9.15
CA ILE A 417 1.08 -32.14 -9.77
C ILE A 417 1.02 -32.22 -11.29
N ASP A 418 0.83 -33.43 -11.83
CA ASP A 418 0.63 -33.66 -13.26
C ASP A 418 -0.68 -33.01 -13.73
N SER A 419 -1.82 -33.27 -13.05
CA SER A 419 -3.12 -32.63 -13.33
C SER A 419 -3.07 -31.09 -13.31
N ILE A 420 -2.27 -30.51 -12.39
CA ILE A 420 -2.04 -29.06 -12.33
C ILE A 420 -1.22 -28.58 -13.52
N THR A 421 -0.17 -29.30 -13.90
CA THR A 421 0.72 -28.95 -15.02
C THR A 421 -0.05 -28.99 -16.34
N GLU A 422 -0.91 -29.99 -16.52
CA GLU A 422 -1.83 -30.11 -17.65
C GLU A 422 -2.82 -28.94 -17.71
N LEU A 423 -3.46 -28.58 -16.59
CA LEU A 423 -4.36 -27.43 -16.56
C LEU A 423 -3.63 -26.09 -16.81
N HIS A 424 -2.34 -25.98 -16.48
CA HIS A 424 -1.51 -24.83 -16.84
C HIS A 424 -1.19 -24.75 -18.35
N TYR A 425 -1.06 -25.87 -19.06
CA TYR A 425 -0.97 -25.85 -20.53
C TYR A 425 -2.27 -25.30 -21.15
N VAL A 426 -3.45 -25.77 -20.68
CA VAL A 426 -4.75 -25.24 -21.16
C VAL A 426 -4.91 -23.75 -20.83
N ARG A 427 -4.45 -23.33 -19.64
CA ARG A 427 -4.40 -21.92 -19.23
C ARG A 427 -3.58 -21.05 -20.18
N VAL A 428 -2.30 -21.38 -20.38
CA VAL A 428 -1.39 -20.59 -21.22
C VAL A 428 -1.93 -20.48 -22.65
N LEU A 429 -2.54 -21.56 -23.16
CA LEU A 429 -3.20 -21.55 -24.47
C LEU A 429 -4.43 -20.61 -24.50
N ALA A 430 -5.28 -20.63 -23.48
CA ALA A 430 -6.46 -19.76 -23.39
C ALA A 430 -6.11 -18.27 -23.13
N GLU A 431 -4.95 -18.01 -22.53
CA GLU A 431 -4.41 -16.66 -22.31
C GLU A 431 -3.75 -16.10 -23.58
N PHE A 432 -3.12 -16.96 -24.41
CA PHE A 432 -2.46 -16.57 -25.66
C PHE A 432 -3.39 -16.53 -26.90
N ILE A 433 -4.41 -17.41 -26.96
CA ILE A 433 -5.34 -17.51 -28.10
C ILE A 433 -6.66 -16.78 -27.79
N PRO A 434 -6.96 -15.63 -28.43
CA PRO A 434 -8.13 -14.81 -28.08
C PRO A 434 -9.47 -15.56 -28.14
N HIS A 435 -9.63 -16.48 -29.10
CA HIS A 435 -10.85 -17.28 -29.28
C HIS A 435 -11.12 -18.22 -28.10
N LEU A 436 -10.09 -18.69 -27.40
CA LEU A 436 -10.20 -19.61 -26.26
C LEU A 436 -10.36 -18.90 -24.91
N LYS A 437 -10.20 -17.57 -24.85
CA LYS A 437 -10.32 -16.78 -23.60
C LYS A 437 -11.67 -16.93 -22.89
N HIS A 438 -12.71 -17.37 -23.58
CA HIS A 438 -14.01 -17.70 -22.98
C HIS A 438 -13.95 -18.88 -21.98
N LEU A 439 -12.89 -19.69 -22.02
CA LEU A 439 -12.65 -20.83 -21.12
C LEU A 439 -11.96 -20.45 -19.80
N SER A 440 -11.36 -19.25 -19.68
CA SER A 440 -10.63 -18.83 -18.47
C SER A 440 -11.44 -18.97 -17.17
N PRO A 441 -12.75 -18.66 -17.10
CA PRO A 441 -13.56 -18.90 -15.91
C PRO A 441 -13.72 -20.39 -15.56
N GLU A 442 -13.75 -21.30 -16.53
CA GLU A 442 -13.81 -22.75 -16.27
C GLU A 442 -12.45 -23.30 -15.82
N ILE A 443 -11.36 -22.93 -16.51
CA ILE A 443 -9.98 -23.25 -16.13
C ILE A 443 -9.75 -22.87 -14.66
N SER A 444 -10.11 -21.64 -14.31
CA SER A 444 -9.94 -21.12 -12.95
C SER A 444 -10.93 -21.74 -11.96
N ALA A 445 -12.14 -22.14 -12.39
CA ALA A 445 -13.03 -22.94 -11.54
C ALA A 445 -12.44 -24.32 -11.20
N ARG A 446 -11.77 -25.00 -12.14
CA ARG A 446 -11.10 -26.31 -11.91
C ARG A 446 -9.97 -26.17 -10.88
N PHE A 447 -9.09 -25.16 -10.99
CA PHE A 447 -8.08 -24.82 -9.96
C PHE A 447 -8.69 -24.51 -8.58
N ARG A 448 -9.89 -23.92 -8.55
CA ARG A 448 -10.58 -23.50 -7.32
C ARG A 448 -11.45 -24.60 -6.70
N THR A 449 -11.64 -25.74 -7.37
CA THR A 449 -12.54 -26.82 -6.95
C THR A 449 -11.91 -28.21 -7.10
N SER A 450 -11.86 -28.79 -8.30
CA SER A 450 -11.38 -30.16 -8.53
C SER A 450 -9.89 -30.36 -8.24
N LEU A 451 -9.09 -29.29 -8.40
CA LEU A 451 -7.67 -29.27 -8.06
C LEU A 451 -7.36 -28.37 -6.84
N ALA A 452 -8.35 -28.05 -6.00
CA ALA A 452 -8.09 -27.36 -4.74
C ALA A 452 -7.68 -28.36 -3.64
N LEU A 453 -6.60 -28.07 -2.90
CA LEU A 453 -6.16 -28.94 -1.78
C LEU A 453 -6.49 -28.33 -0.42
N HIS A 454 -6.09 -27.09 -0.17
CA HIS A 454 -6.42 -26.37 1.07
C HIS A 454 -6.47 -24.87 0.77
N ARG A 455 -7.60 -24.40 0.24
CA ARG A 455 -7.86 -22.97 0.01
C ARG A 455 -8.34 -22.29 1.29
N LEU A 456 -7.65 -21.23 1.68
CA LEU A 456 -8.01 -20.39 2.81
C LEU A 456 -9.23 -19.50 2.47
N PRO A 457 -10.11 -19.19 3.44
CA PRO A 457 -11.15 -18.18 3.24
C PRO A 457 -10.50 -16.81 3.03
N PRO A 458 -11.04 -15.92 2.15
CA PRO A 458 -10.47 -14.61 1.84
C PRO A 458 -10.66 -13.57 2.97
N ASN A 459 -10.46 -13.98 4.21
CA ASN A 459 -10.56 -13.14 5.41
C ASN A 459 -9.35 -12.21 5.49
N LYS A 460 -9.60 -10.92 5.75
CA LYS A 460 -8.55 -9.90 5.91
C LYS A 460 -7.67 -10.22 7.13
N THR A 461 -6.39 -10.48 6.93
CA THR A 461 -5.42 -10.67 8.03
C THR A 461 -5.27 -9.37 8.82
N ILE A 462 -5.51 -9.43 10.13
CA ILE A 462 -5.27 -8.32 11.05
C ILE A 462 -3.78 -8.30 11.43
N LEU A 463 -3.14 -7.15 11.27
CA LEU A 463 -1.71 -6.92 11.54
C LEU A 463 -1.52 -5.74 12.49
N GLN A 464 -0.57 -5.87 13.42
CA GLN A 464 -0.06 -4.78 14.26
C GLN A 464 1.47 -4.77 14.17
N PRO A 465 2.06 -3.88 13.36
CA PRO A 465 3.51 -3.62 13.37
C PRO A 465 3.99 -3.24 14.78
N LEU A 466 5.18 -3.70 15.15
CA LEU A 466 5.79 -3.43 16.45
C LEU A 466 6.88 -2.37 16.35
N GLY A 467 7.36 -1.89 17.50
CA GLY A 467 8.47 -0.96 17.59
C GLY A 467 9.79 -1.69 17.32
N THR A 468 10.56 -1.17 16.36
CA THR A 468 11.90 -1.65 15.98
C THR A 468 12.90 -1.63 17.14
N ASN A 469 13.95 -2.44 17.03
CA ASN A 469 15.11 -2.41 17.91
C ASN A 469 16.41 -2.52 17.10
N GLY A 470 17.54 -2.12 17.68
CA GLY A 470 18.87 -2.17 17.06
C GLY A 470 19.57 -3.53 17.22
N GLU A 471 18.82 -4.57 17.58
CA GLU A 471 19.38 -5.91 17.77
C GLU A 471 19.57 -6.61 16.43
N ARG A 472 20.61 -7.44 16.33
CA ARG A 472 20.99 -8.16 15.11
C ARG A 472 20.40 -9.58 15.13
N GLN A 473 19.48 -9.84 14.22
CA GLN A 473 18.72 -11.10 14.16
C GLN A 473 19.60 -12.35 13.94
N ILE A 474 20.75 -12.20 13.26
CA ILE A 474 21.69 -13.31 13.00
C ILE A 474 22.54 -13.71 14.22
N GLU A 475 22.63 -12.83 15.23
CA GLU A 475 23.43 -13.03 16.44
C GLU A 475 22.57 -13.65 17.53
N ASN A 476 23.00 -14.77 18.14
CA ASN A 476 22.21 -15.48 19.17
C ASN A 476 21.71 -14.56 20.30
N LYS A 477 22.54 -13.61 20.74
CA LYS A 477 22.16 -12.70 21.82
C LYS A 477 21.23 -11.59 21.34
N GLY A 478 21.47 -11.05 20.15
CA GLY A 478 20.59 -10.06 19.52
C GLY A 478 19.20 -10.62 19.26
N TYR A 479 19.10 -11.78 18.62
CA TYR A 479 17.82 -12.47 18.43
C TYR A 479 17.08 -12.71 19.74
N GLN A 480 17.77 -13.22 20.78
CA GLN A 480 17.15 -13.43 22.10
C GLN A 480 16.61 -12.14 22.71
N ASN A 481 17.38 -11.05 22.65
CA ASN A 481 16.98 -9.75 23.19
C ASN A 481 15.78 -9.18 22.41
N GLY A 482 15.88 -9.10 21.07
CA GLY A 482 14.84 -8.58 20.21
C GLY A 482 13.54 -9.39 20.29
N PHE A 483 13.62 -10.72 20.38
CA PHE A 483 12.48 -11.60 20.57
C PHE A 483 11.71 -11.27 21.86
N PHE A 484 12.41 -11.17 23.00
CA PHE A 484 11.80 -10.85 24.29
C PHE A 484 11.26 -9.41 24.32
N ASP A 485 11.91 -8.48 23.62
CA ASP A 485 11.44 -7.11 23.45
C ASP A 485 10.11 -7.06 22.67
N PHE A 486 9.98 -7.81 21.57
CA PHE A 486 8.72 -7.91 20.84
C PHE A 486 7.61 -8.57 21.68
N ASP A 487 7.91 -9.61 22.46
CA ASP A 487 6.94 -10.23 23.37
C ASP A 487 6.47 -9.27 24.48
N GLN A 488 7.38 -8.46 25.02
CA GLN A 488 7.03 -7.40 25.97
C GLN A 488 6.14 -6.34 25.33
N GLN A 489 6.36 -5.99 24.06
CA GLN A 489 5.48 -5.08 23.33
C GLN A 489 4.08 -5.66 23.13
N MET A 490 3.98 -6.94 22.72
CA MET A 490 2.74 -7.71 22.59
C MET A 490 2.01 -7.96 23.91
N GLY A 491 2.68 -7.82 25.06
CA GLY A 491 2.08 -8.05 26.39
C GLY A 491 2.02 -9.50 26.82
N ILE A 492 2.87 -10.36 26.24
CA ILE A 492 3.01 -11.77 26.65
C ILE A 492 3.61 -11.80 28.07
N GLU A 493 2.96 -12.54 28.96
CA GLU A 493 3.36 -12.72 30.35
C GLU A 493 3.91 -14.15 30.54
N PRO A 494 5.25 -14.36 30.54
CA PRO A 494 5.85 -15.71 30.43
C PRO A 494 5.42 -16.71 31.50
N ASP A 495 5.10 -16.23 32.71
CA ASP A 495 4.67 -17.06 33.84
C ASP A 495 3.16 -17.43 33.78
N LYS A 496 2.42 -16.90 32.79
CA LYS A 496 1.01 -17.24 32.50
C LYS A 496 0.84 -17.94 31.14
N SER A 497 1.82 -17.81 30.25
CA SER A 497 1.85 -18.45 28.93
C SER A 497 2.79 -19.66 28.89
N ASP A 498 3.05 -20.30 30.04
CA ASP A 498 4.06 -21.34 30.19
C ASP A 498 3.74 -22.61 29.36
N ASN A 499 2.46 -22.96 29.21
CA ASN A 499 2.01 -24.04 28.33
C ASN A 499 1.52 -23.59 26.94
N LEU A 500 1.81 -22.36 26.51
CA LEU A 500 1.37 -21.82 25.21
C LEU A 500 2.55 -21.66 24.25
N LEU A 501 2.34 -22.03 22.98
CA LEU A 501 3.33 -21.89 21.92
C LEU A 501 3.39 -20.45 21.37
N SER A 502 4.61 -19.93 21.24
CA SER A 502 4.90 -18.72 20.47
C SER A 502 5.27 -19.13 19.03
N TRP A 503 4.51 -18.67 18.02
CA TRP A 503 4.82 -18.91 16.62
C TRP A 503 5.61 -17.74 16.02
N ASN A 504 6.79 -18.06 15.49
CA ASN A 504 7.83 -17.12 15.09
C ASN A 504 8.22 -17.28 13.63
N ARG A 505 8.02 -16.21 12.87
CA ARG A 505 8.23 -16.11 11.43
C ARG A 505 9.39 -15.18 11.11
N GLY A 506 10.04 -15.39 9.97
CA GLY A 506 11.26 -14.68 9.56
C GLY A 506 12.20 -15.54 8.72
N ASP A 507 13.16 -14.88 8.06
CA ASP A 507 14.02 -15.45 7.03
C ASP A 507 14.79 -16.74 7.44
N GLY A 508 15.47 -17.37 6.49
CA GLY A 508 16.28 -18.54 6.74
C GLY A 508 17.34 -18.36 7.85
N ALA A 509 17.94 -17.18 7.99
CA ALA A 509 18.90 -16.87 9.04
C ALA A 509 18.23 -16.68 10.42
N ALA A 510 17.06 -16.04 10.47
CA ALA A 510 16.21 -15.92 11.66
C ALA A 510 15.76 -17.29 12.17
N HIS A 511 15.21 -18.12 11.28
CA HIS A 511 14.78 -19.48 11.55
C HIS A 511 15.93 -20.35 12.08
N ALA A 512 17.08 -20.33 11.39
CA ALA A 512 18.29 -21.02 11.83
C ALA A 512 18.78 -20.55 13.21
N THR A 513 18.70 -19.25 13.49
CA THR A 513 19.13 -18.67 14.76
C THR A 513 18.21 -19.08 15.91
N LEU A 514 16.89 -19.13 15.70
CA LEU A 514 15.95 -19.64 16.70
C LEU A 514 16.13 -21.15 16.95
N MET A 515 16.33 -21.97 15.92
CA MET A 515 16.62 -23.40 16.11
C MET A 515 17.96 -23.63 16.84
N ARG A 516 18.99 -22.82 16.55
CA ARG A 516 20.27 -22.80 17.27
C ARG A 516 20.09 -22.37 18.74
N LEU A 517 19.24 -21.39 19.01
CA LEU A 517 18.89 -20.97 20.38
C LEU A 517 18.14 -22.06 21.15
N LYS A 518 17.17 -22.75 20.54
CA LYS A 518 16.44 -23.87 21.17
C LYS A 518 17.41 -24.95 21.65
N LYS A 519 18.42 -25.31 20.85
CA LYS A 519 19.49 -26.25 21.27
C LYS A 519 20.35 -25.70 22.41
N ILE A 520 20.90 -24.49 22.26
CA ILE A 520 21.82 -23.89 23.25
C ILE A 520 21.15 -23.66 24.62
N GLN A 521 19.86 -23.29 24.62
CA GLN A 521 19.12 -22.93 25.83
C GLN A 521 18.26 -24.07 26.40
N VAL A 522 18.31 -25.29 25.86
CA VAL A 522 17.45 -26.42 26.28
C VAL A 522 17.52 -26.73 27.78
N THR A 523 18.69 -26.51 28.39
CA THR A 523 18.95 -26.73 29.82
C THR A 523 18.41 -25.61 30.73
N THR A 524 18.01 -24.46 30.19
CA THR A 524 17.45 -23.34 30.96
C THR A 524 16.07 -23.76 31.53
N PRO A 525 15.87 -23.78 32.86
CA PRO A 525 14.68 -24.40 33.46
C PRO A 525 13.34 -23.76 33.06
N ASN A 526 13.32 -22.44 32.85
CA ASN A 526 12.15 -21.70 32.40
C ASN A 526 11.90 -21.95 30.89
N ILE A 527 10.69 -22.38 30.54
CA ILE A 527 10.33 -22.86 29.20
C ILE A 527 10.42 -21.76 28.12
N TYR A 528 10.02 -20.53 28.46
CA TYR A 528 10.09 -19.34 27.62
C TYR A 528 11.55 -18.92 27.34
N LYS A 529 12.38 -18.81 28.37
CA LYS A 529 13.82 -18.48 28.23
C LYS A 529 14.63 -19.56 27.51
N SER A 530 14.13 -20.80 27.50
CA SER A 530 14.71 -21.92 26.75
C SER A 530 14.18 -22.09 25.33
N PHE A 531 13.24 -21.23 24.88
CA PHE A 531 12.56 -21.31 23.59
C PHE A 531 11.89 -22.68 23.33
N ARG A 532 11.67 -23.49 24.37
CA ARG A 532 11.04 -24.82 24.25
C ARG A 532 9.58 -24.73 23.82
N ASN A 533 8.91 -23.62 24.14
CA ASN A 533 7.58 -23.28 23.63
C ASN A 533 7.61 -22.40 22.35
N ALA A 534 8.75 -22.22 21.69
CA ALA A 534 8.81 -21.48 20.42
C ALA A 534 8.74 -22.45 19.22
N VAL A 535 7.74 -22.26 18.36
CA VAL A 535 7.68 -22.85 17.01
C VAL A 535 8.16 -21.81 16.01
N SER A 536 8.85 -22.25 14.96
CA SER A 536 9.22 -21.38 13.84
C SER A 536 9.00 -22.07 12.50
N THR A 537 8.63 -21.27 11.51
CA THR A 537 8.48 -21.64 10.11
C THR A 537 9.34 -20.68 9.28
N PRO A 538 10.15 -21.17 8.33
CA PRO A 538 10.88 -20.32 7.41
C PRO A 538 9.93 -19.67 6.38
N GLU A 539 10.41 -18.63 5.72
CA GLU A 539 9.57 -17.77 4.89
C GLU A 539 9.50 -18.12 3.40
N ILE A 540 8.37 -17.74 2.79
CA ILE A 540 7.92 -18.28 1.50
C ILE A 540 8.44 -17.45 0.33
N TRP A 541 8.44 -16.11 0.41
CA TRP A 541 8.97 -15.28 -0.68
C TRP A 541 10.49 -15.45 -0.81
N HIS A 542 11.23 -15.48 0.29
CA HIS A 542 12.66 -15.80 0.30
C HIS A 542 12.98 -17.18 -0.33
N THR A 543 12.13 -18.18 -0.08
CA THR A 543 12.22 -19.49 -0.72
C THR A 543 11.93 -19.40 -2.24
N LYS A 544 10.87 -18.69 -2.64
CA LYS A 544 10.48 -18.45 -4.04
C LYS A 544 11.58 -17.74 -4.84
N ALA A 545 12.19 -16.71 -4.27
CA ALA A 545 13.30 -15.98 -4.86
C ALA A 545 14.58 -16.83 -4.97
N THR A 546 14.86 -17.68 -3.96
CA THR A 546 16.01 -18.59 -4.01
C THR A 546 15.81 -19.70 -5.05
N LYS A 547 14.58 -20.19 -5.26
CA LYS A 547 14.27 -21.11 -6.37
C LYS A 547 14.46 -20.42 -7.73
N LEU A 548 13.99 -19.18 -7.91
CA LEU A 548 14.20 -18.42 -9.16
C LEU A 548 15.70 -18.28 -9.50
N ASN A 549 16.53 -17.91 -8.51
CA ASN A 549 17.99 -17.87 -8.65
C ASN A 549 18.61 -19.24 -8.97
N SER A 550 18.01 -20.33 -8.46
CA SER A 550 18.47 -21.70 -8.73
C SER A 550 18.19 -22.10 -10.18
N VAL A 551 16.97 -21.82 -10.69
CA VAL A 551 16.59 -22.02 -12.10
C VAL A 551 17.46 -21.14 -13.01
N ALA A 552 17.71 -19.88 -12.64
CA ALA A 552 18.56 -18.98 -13.40
C ALA A 552 20.00 -19.50 -13.50
N SER A 553 20.59 -19.93 -12.38
CA SER A 553 21.92 -20.53 -12.34
C SER A 553 22.03 -21.84 -13.13
N ASN A 554 20.94 -22.58 -13.31
CA ASN A 554 20.93 -23.85 -14.06
C ASN A 554 20.82 -23.62 -15.58
N HIS A 555 19.86 -22.79 -16.02
CA HIS A 555 19.41 -22.73 -17.43
C HIS A 555 19.93 -21.53 -18.24
N TYR A 556 20.52 -20.49 -17.63
CA TYR A 556 21.12 -19.39 -18.42
C TYR A 556 22.42 -19.76 -19.13
N GLY A 557 23.08 -20.88 -18.81
CA GLY A 557 24.26 -21.36 -19.53
C GLY A 557 25.36 -20.30 -19.81
N PRO A 558 26.15 -20.46 -20.90
CA PRO A 558 27.12 -19.47 -21.36
C PRO A 558 26.48 -18.15 -21.83
N ALA A 559 27.15 -17.01 -21.61
CA ALA A 559 26.62 -15.70 -22.00
C ALA A 559 26.46 -15.52 -23.53
N ALA A 560 27.38 -16.08 -24.30
CA ALA A 560 27.35 -16.16 -25.77
C ALA A 560 27.02 -17.60 -26.22
N SER A 561 25.98 -18.21 -25.63
CA SER A 561 25.53 -19.55 -26.03
C SER A 561 24.90 -19.52 -27.43
N PRO A 562 25.28 -20.42 -28.36
CA PRO A 562 24.51 -20.69 -29.57
C PRO A 562 23.27 -21.55 -29.27
N ASP A 563 23.31 -22.32 -28.19
CA ASP A 563 22.30 -23.33 -27.81
C ASP A 563 20.91 -22.70 -27.57
N PRO A 564 19.87 -23.00 -28.37
CA PRO A 564 18.54 -22.41 -28.23
C PRO A 564 17.84 -22.79 -26.92
N SER A 565 18.22 -23.91 -26.29
CA SER A 565 17.66 -24.29 -24.98
C SER A 565 18.21 -23.43 -23.84
N SER A 566 19.27 -22.66 -24.07
CA SER A 566 19.84 -21.76 -23.07
C SER A 566 19.04 -20.47 -22.98
N LEU A 567 18.68 -20.08 -21.75
CA LEU A 567 17.98 -18.81 -21.52
C LEU A 567 18.81 -17.59 -21.98
N SER A 568 20.13 -17.71 -22.16
CA SER A 568 20.93 -16.64 -22.75
C SER A 568 20.75 -16.50 -24.26
N ARG A 569 20.66 -17.60 -25.02
CA ARG A 569 20.39 -17.54 -26.47
C ARG A 569 19.02 -16.93 -26.73
N SER A 570 18.04 -17.35 -25.92
CA SER A 570 16.69 -16.79 -25.91
C SER A 570 16.67 -15.32 -25.50
N SER A 571 17.30 -14.95 -24.37
CA SER A 571 17.38 -13.54 -23.93
C SER A 571 18.06 -12.64 -24.95
N ASN A 572 19.17 -13.09 -25.57
CA ASN A 572 19.88 -12.33 -26.60
C ASN A 572 19.01 -12.15 -27.87
N ALA A 573 18.18 -13.13 -28.25
CA ALA A 573 17.25 -13.03 -29.37
C ALA A 573 16.07 -12.09 -29.06
N ALA A 574 15.52 -12.16 -27.84
CA ALA A 574 14.45 -11.28 -27.35
C ALA A 574 14.95 -9.90 -26.84
N ASN A 575 16.22 -9.55 -27.08
CA ASN A 575 16.87 -8.31 -26.60
C ASN A 575 16.73 -8.07 -25.07
N MET A 576 16.57 -9.12 -24.27
CA MET A 576 16.44 -9.06 -22.82
C MET A 576 17.81 -9.10 -22.13
N LYS A 577 17.99 -8.24 -21.12
CA LYS A 577 19.23 -8.17 -20.34
C LYS A 577 19.43 -9.42 -19.47
N ARG A 578 20.43 -10.26 -19.80
CA ARG A 578 20.91 -11.34 -18.92
C ARG A 578 21.30 -10.78 -17.53
N PRO A 579 20.91 -11.41 -16.41
CA PRO A 579 21.38 -11.01 -15.08
C PRO A 579 22.91 -11.09 -14.94
N SER A 580 23.50 -10.11 -14.26
CA SER A 580 24.96 -10.00 -14.08
C SER A 580 25.54 -10.99 -13.06
N ASP A 581 24.76 -11.42 -12.07
CA ASP A 581 25.08 -12.55 -11.20
C ASP A 581 23.88 -13.51 -11.15
N LEU A 582 24.04 -14.71 -11.71
CA LEU A 582 22.99 -15.73 -11.72
C LEU A 582 22.64 -16.27 -10.32
N LYS A 583 23.48 -16.03 -9.32
CA LYS A 583 23.22 -16.40 -7.92
C LYS A 583 22.37 -15.37 -7.18
N LYS A 584 22.27 -14.15 -7.72
CA LYS A 584 21.59 -12.98 -7.15
C LYS A 584 20.97 -12.16 -8.28
N CYS A 585 20.02 -12.76 -8.99
CA CYS A 585 19.32 -12.14 -10.09
C CYS A 585 18.35 -11.06 -9.59
N ASP A 586 18.17 -10.00 -10.38
CA ASP A 586 17.08 -9.03 -10.18
C ASP A 586 15.74 -9.76 -10.37
N PHE A 587 14.93 -9.88 -9.31
CA PHE A 587 13.79 -10.80 -9.28
C PHE A 587 12.80 -10.56 -10.44
N TYR A 588 12.25 -9.35 -10.56
CA TYR A 588 11.19 -9.05 -11.52
C TYR A 588 11.63 -9.09 -13.00
N PRO A 589 12.80 -8.55 -13.40
CA PRO A 589 13.33 -8.75 -14.75
C PRO A 589 13.55 -10.24 -15.09
N THR A 590 13.99 -11.04 -14.12
CA THR A 590 14.36 -12.45 -14.34
C THR A 590 13.16 -13.38 -14.40
N SER A 591 12.15 -13.17 -13.53
CA SER A 591 10.89 -13.91 -13.63
C SER A 591 10.15 -13.58 -14.92
N ARG A 592 10.13 -12.29 -15.33
CA ARG A 592 9.55 -11.86 -16.61
C ARG A 592 10.23 -12.52 -17.81
N SER A 593 11.56 -12.57 -17.88
CA SER A 593 12.24 -13.20 -19.02
C SER A 593 12.04 -14.71 -19.08
N MET A 594 12.00 -15.40 -17.94
CA MET A 594 11.66 -16.84 -17.90
C MET A 594 10.21 -17.12 -18.29
N THR A 595 9.25 -16.29 -17.86
CA THR A 595 7.83 -16.46 -18.19
C THR A 595 7.57 -16.25 -19.68
N LEU A 596 8.24 -15.26 -20.31
CA LEU A 596 8.21 -15.08 -21.76
C LEU A 596 8.71 -16.34 -22.50
N ILE A 597 9.83 -16.90 -22.06
CA ILE A 597 10.46 -18.08 -22.67
C ILE A 597 9.60 -19.34 -22.52
N LEU A 598 8.83 -19.45 -21.42
CA LEU A 598 7.92 -20.58 -21.19
C LEU A 598 6.73 -20.60 -22.17
N GLY A 599 6.16 -19.45 -22.50
CA GLY A 599 4.88 -19.32 -23.23
C GLY A 599 4.96 -19.34 -24.77
N CYS A 600 5.92 -20.06 -25.36
CA CYS A 600 6.25 -19.95 -26.79
C CYS A 600 5.99 -21.25 -27.59
N ASP A 601 4.83 -21.38 -28.25
CA ASP A 601 4.60 -22.34 -29.36
C ASP A 601 4.00 -21.70 -30.63
N VAL A 602 4.26 -22.30 -31.81
CA VAL A 602 4.33 -21.62 -33.12
C VAL A 602 3.11 -21.87 -34.01
N ASP A 603 2.74 -20.88 -34.83
CA ASP A 603 1.60 -20.87 -35.79
C ASP A 603 0.20 -21.13 -35.21
N LEU A 604 0.07 -21.37 -33.90
CA LEU A 604 -1.21 -21.63 -33.22
C LEU A 604 -2.28 -20.57 -33.50
N LEU A 605 -1.93 -19.28 -33.56
CA LEU A 605 -2.90 -18.21 -33.85
C LEU A 605 -3.60 -18.41 -35.21
N GLN A 606 -2.85 -18.64 -36.28
CA GLN A 606 -3.43 -18.91 -37.60
C GLN A 606 -4.23 -20.22 -37.59
N HIS A 607 -3.72 -21.26 -36.92
CA HIS A 607 -4.44 -22.52 -36.81
C HIS A 607 -5.80 -22.36 -36.11
N PHE A 608 -5.87 -21.60 -35.01
CA PHE A 608 -7.13 -21.32 -34.32
C PHE A 608 -8.05 -20.38 -35.11
N ASP A 609 -7.53 -19.41 -35.86
CA ASP A 609 -8.32 -18.64 -36.83
C ASP A 609 -8.95 -19.56 -37.91
N GLU A 610 -8.17 -20.51 -38.45
CA GLU A 610 -8.66 -21.51 -39.41
C GLU A 610 -9.71 -22.46 -38.80
N LEU A 611 -9.56 -22.87 -37.53
CA LEU A 611 -10.56 -23.67 -36.82
C LEU A 611 -11.86 -22.89 -36.55
N VAL A 612 -11.78 -21.58 -36.26
CA VAL A 612 -12.96 -20.70 -36.15
C VAL A 612 -13.69 -20.58 -37.48
N MET A 613 -12.96 -20.45 -38.61
CA MET A 613 -13.58 -20.45 -39.95
C MET A 613 -14.24 -21.79 -40.31
N GLN A 614 -13.92 -22.87 -39.60
CA GLN A 614 -14.45 -24.23 -39.83
C GLN A 614 -15.52 -24.64 -38.81
N ASP A 615 -15.87 -23.80 -37.83
CA ASP A 615 -16.73 -24.12 -36.68
C ASP A 615 -16.23 -25.37 -35.90
N ALA A 616 -14.90 -25.49 -35.80
CA ALA A 616 -14.18 -26.68 -35.34
C ALA A 616 -13.25 -26.41 -34.15
N LEU A 617 -13.60 -25.45 -33.29
CA LEU A 617 -12.86 -25.21 -32.05
C LEU A 617 -12.93 -26.44 -31.11
N PRO A 618 -11.80 -26.86 -30.49
CA PRO A 618 -11.79 -27.94 -29.51
C PRO A 618 -12.54 -27.55 -28.24
N SER A 619 -13.17 -28.52 -27.58
CA SER A 619 -13.78 -28.33 -26.27
C SER A 619 -12.71 -28.27 -25.17
N PHE A 620 -13.13 -27.86 -23.95
CA PHE A 620 -12.25 -27.85 -22.78
C PHE A 620 -11.62 -29.23 -22.49
N GLU A 621 -12.38 -30.31 -22.62
CA GLU A 621 -11.88 -31.67 -22.37
C GLU A 621 -10.94 -32.15 -23.50
N ASP A 622 -11.19 -31.77 -24.76
CA ASP A 622 -10.26 -32.04 -25.87
C ASP A 622 -8.91 -31.32 -25.64
N LEU A 623 -8.95 -30.06 -25.18
CA LEU A 623 -7.75 -29.29 -24.84
C LEU A 623 -7.00 -29.92 -23.66
N LEU A 624 -7.70 -30.52 -22.69
CA LEU A 624 -7.09 -31.21 -21.56
C LEU A 624 -6.41 -32.53 -21.99
N GLU A 625 -6.98 -33.29 -22.93
CA GLU A 625 -6.31 -34.46 -23.53
C GLU A 625 -5.03 -34.06 -24.30
N HIS A 626 -5.07 -32.95 -25.04
CA HIS A 626 -3.86 -32.39 -25.68
C HIS A 626 -2.82 -31.93 -24.65
N ALA A 627 -3.25 -31.31 -23.54
CA ALA A 627 -2.37 -30.90 -22.45
C ALA A 627 -1.70 -32.09 -21.75
N HIS A 628 -2.41 -33.20 -21.54
CA HIS A 628 -1.85 -34.45 -21.04
C HIS A 628 -0.74 -34.98 -21.96
N MET A 629 -0.96 -35.00 -23.28
CA MET A 629 0.09 -35.36 -24.25
C MET A 629 1.29 -34.40 -24.19
N LEU A 630 1.05 -33.10 -24.09
CA LEU A 630 2.13 -32.09 -24.01
C LEU A 630 2.94 -32.23 -22.72
N HIS A 631 2.30 -32.50 -21.59
CA HIS A 631 2.98 -32.76 -20.31
C HIS A 631 3.86 -34.02 -20.38
N GLN A 632 3.28 -35.15 -20.77
CA GLN A 632 4.00 -36.43 -20.85
C GLN A 632 5.11 -36.46 -21.92
N ARG A 633 5.06 -35.54 -22.90
CA ARG A 633 6.08 -35.34 -23.93
C ARG A 633 7.12 -34.29 -23.57
N TYR A 634 6.77 -33.18 -22.89
CA TYR A 634 7.64 -32.01 -22.77
C TYR A 634 7.85 -31.44 -21.35
N ALA A 635 7.17 -31.92 -20.30
CA ALA A 635 7.34 -31.42 -18.93
C ALA A 635 7.43 -32.50 -17.83
N SER A 636 7.43 -33.79 -18.17
CA SER A 636 7.60 -34.90 -17.21
C SER A 636 9.09 -35.29 -16.97
N GLN A 637 9.36 -36.12 -15.95
CA GLN A 637 10.68 -36.74 -15.76
C GLN A 637 11.01 -37.70 -16.91
N ALA A 638 10.05 -38.55 -17.27
CA ALA A 638 10.20 -39.51 -18.37
C ALA A 638 10.50 -38.80 -19.70
N ALA A 639 9.93 -37.63 -19.96
CA ALA A 639 10.27 -36.80 -21.12
C ALA A 639 11.75 -36.37 -21.14
N TYR A 640 12.31 -35.99 -19.99
CA TYR A 640 13.73 -35.62 -19.87
C TYR A 640 14.66 -36.81 -20.12
N GLU A 641 14.33 -37.97 -19.56
CA GLU A 641 15.08 -39.22 -19.74
C GLU A 641 15.01 -39.72 -21.19
N ARG A 642 13.80 -39.78 -21.77
CA ARG A 642 13.51 -40.11 -23.17
C ARG A 642 14.20 -39.17 -24.17
N ALA A 643 14.48 -37.92 -23.78
CA ALA A 643 15.25 -37.00 -24.62
C ALA A 643 16.76 -37.27 -24.57
N LEU A 644 17.27 -38.01 -23.58
CA LEU A 644 18.70 -38.31 -23.43
C LEU A 644 19.12 -39.67 -23.98
N ASP A 645 18.18 -40.59 -24.22
CA ASP A 645 18.44 -41.92 -24.75
C ASP A 645 17.60 -42.18 -26.02
N LYS A 646 18.26 -42.61 -27.10
CA LYS A 646 17.59 -42.85 -28.39
C LYS A 646 16.68 -44.08 -28.38
N PHE A 647 17.00 -45.11 -27.62
CA PHE A 647 16.19 -46.32 -27.52
C PHE A 647 14.89 -46.05 -26.76
N GLU A 648 14.98 -45.33 -25.63
CA GLU A 648 13.78 -44.86 -24.89
C GLU A 648 12.89 -43.97 -25.76
N HIS A 649 13.47 -43.07 -26.57
CA HIS A 649 12.71 -42.33 -27.59
C HIS A 649 12.07 -43.24 -28.64
N ASP A 650 12.80 -44.22 -29.16
CA ASP A 650 12.35 -45.00 -30.30
C ASP A 650 11.24 -46.00 -29.93
N GLU A 651 11.24 -46.54 -28.71
CA GLU A 651 10.20 -47.45 -28.19
C GLU A 651 8.98 -46.71 -27.57
N ALA A 652 9.07 -45.40 -27.32
CA ALA A 652 8.00 -44.62 -26.69
C ALA A 652 6.65 -44.63 -27.45
N ALA A 653 5.55 -44.53 -26.69
CA ALA A 653 4.19 -44.48 -27.24
C ALA A 653 3.96 -43.26 -28.16
N PRO A 654 3.08 -43.32 -29.18
CA PRO A 654 2.87 -42.20 -30.12
C PRO A 654 2.43 -40.87 -29.49
N SER A 655 1.78 -40.90 -28.32
CA SER A 655 1.44 -39.72 -27.50
C SER A 655 2.68 -39.12 -26.81
N GLU A 656 3.61 -39.96 -26.38
CA GLU A 656 4.81 -39.60 -25.62
C GLU A 656 6.03 -39.25 -26.48
N LYS A 657 6.04 -39.73 -27.72
CA LYS A 657 7.19 -39.67 -28.63
C LYS A 657 7.37 -38.30 -29.26
N PHE A 658 8.62 -37.88 -29.42
CA PHE A 658 8.96 -36.60 -30.04
C PHE A 658 8.74 -36.62 -31.56
N PRO A 659 8.36 -35.48 -32.16
CA PRO A 659 8.50 -35.31 -33.60
C PRO A 659 9.97 -35.44 -34.00
N GLN A 660 10.28 -36.26 -35.02
CA GLN A 660 11.64 -36.43 -35.51
C GLN A 660 12.11 -35.16 -36.23
N GLY A 661 13.20 -34.56 -35.77
CA GLY A 661 13.84 -33.42 -36.43
C GLY A 661 14.79 -33.84 -37.54
N THR A 662 15.32 -32.85 -38.27
CA THR A 662 16.39 -33.06 -39.25
C THR A 662 17.63 -33.68 -38.59
N ALA A 663 18.41 -34.45 -39.37
CA ALA A 663 19.67 -35.02 -38.87
C ALA A 663 20.57 -33.93 -38.28
N TRP A 664 21.18 -34.20 -37.13
CA TRP A 664 22.14 -33.27 -36.53
C TRP A 664 23.53 -33.50 -37.12
N THR A 665 24.13 -32.42 -37.62
CA THR A 665 25.56 -32.35 -37.89
C THR A 665 26.15 -31.26 -36.99
N ALA A 666 27.07 -31.65 -36.10
CA ALA A 666 27.75 -30.70 -35.25
C ALA A 666 28.43 -29.60 -36.11
N PRO A 667 28.36 -28.31 -35.71
CA PRO A 667 29.05 -27.24 -36.42
C PRO A 667 30.53 -27.59 -36.59
N CYS A 668 31.00 -27.58 -37.83
CA CYS A 668 32.40 -27.84 -38.12
C CYS A 668 33.23 -26.74 -37.43
N ALA A 669 34.10 -27.14 -36.49
CA ALA A 669 34.97 -26.17 -35.83
C ALA A 669 35.81 -25.48 -36.90
N PRO A 670 35.86 -24.13 -36.94
CA PRO A 670 36.73 -23.44 -37.88
C PRO A 670 38.16 -23.90 -37.61
N GLU A 671 38.81 -24.46 -38.63
CA GLU A 671 40.23 -24.79 -38.55
C GLU A 671 40.98 -23.51 -38.19
N ALA A 672 41.70 -23.54 -37.06
CA ALA A 672 42.50 -22.40 -36.66
C ALA A 672 43.52 -22.13 -37.77
N PRO A 673 43.55 -20.93 -38.37
CA PRO A 673 44.50 -20.64 -39.44
C PRO A 673 45.91 -20.93 -38.96
N LEU A 674 46.63 -21.79 -39.70
CA LEU A 674 48.05 -21.99 -39.48
C LEU A 674 48.75 -20.66 -39.74
N ALA A 675 49.20 -20.01 -38.67
CA ALA A 675 49.93 -18.76 -38.74
C ALA A 675 51.34 -19.04 -39.29
N GLU A 676 51.46 -19.02 -40.63
CA GLU A 676 52.73 -18.73 -41.29
C GLU A 676 53.26 -17.38 -40.75
N PRO A 677 54.57 -17.27 -40.45
CA PRO A 677 55.15 -16.06 -39.88
C PRO A 677 55.47 -15.04 -40.97
N ASP A 678 54.53 -14.14 -41.28
CA ASP A 678 54.85 -12.93 -42.04
C ASP A 678 55.64 -11.95 -41.15
N GLU A 679 56.80 -11.54 -41.65
CA GLU A 679 57.64 -10.47 -41.09
C GLU A 679 57.11 -9.08 -41.53
N ASP A 680 57.82 -8.00 -41.19
CA ASP A 680 57.61 -6.63 -41.69
C ASP A 680 56.26 -5.92 -41.36
N ALA A 681 56.15 -5.46 -40.11
CA ALA A 681 55.34 -4.28 -39.75
C ALA A 681 56.12 -3.36 -38.79
N GLU A 682 56.68 -2.26 -39.31
CA GLU A 682 57.63 -1.40 -38.59
C GLU A 682 57.02 -0.54 -37.45
N MET A 683 57.78 -0.37 -36.37
CA MET A 683 57.51 0.57 -35.27
C MET A 683 58.43 1.79 -35.34
N PRO A 684 57.86 3.01 -35.20
CA PRO A 684 58.58 4.09 -34.51
C PRO A 684 57.68 4.85 -33.49
N GLY A 685 58.12 5.18 -32.27
CA GLY A 685 59.35 4.82 -31.54
C GLY A 685 59.81 5.90 -30.54
N LEU A 686 60.38 5.49 -29.39
CA LEU A 686 61.14 6.32 -28.40
C LEU A 686 60.32 7.45 -27.70
N ALA A 687 60.71 8.11 -26.59
CA ALA A 687 61.85 8.09 -25.64
C ALA A 687 61.43 8.79 -24.31
N ASP A 688 62.09 8.69 -23.14
CA ASP A 688 63.07 7.72 -22.64
C ASP A 688 63.24 7.77 -21.09
N VAL A 689 63.55 6.60 -20.51
CA VAL A 689 64.49 6.28 -19.39
C VAL A 689 64.82 7.31 -18.28
N ALA A 690 64.69 6.89 -17.00
CA ALA A 690 65.55 7.30 -15.88
C ALA A 690 65.53 6.30 -14.68
N GLU A 691 66.68 5.95 -14.10
CA GLU A 691 66.86 4.97 -12.98
C GLU A 691 68.24 5.17 -12.27
N ILE A 692 68.63 4.57 -11.13
CA ILE A 692 68.00 3.60 -10.20
C ILE A 692 67.78 4.30 -8.80
N PRO A 693 68.53 4.14 -7.66
CA PRO A 693 69.43 3.09 -7.13
C PRO A 693 69.21 2.63 -5.65
N THR A 694 68.97 1.32 -5.49
CA THR A 694 69.50 0.41 -4.43
C THR A 694 69.13 0.50 -2.92
N THR A 695 68.61 -0.64 -2.43
CA THR A 695 68.90 -1.36 -1.15
C THR A 695 68.40 -0.88 0.24
N ARG A 696 67.56 -1.71 0.90
CA ARG A 696 67.97 -2.64 2.00
C ARG A 696 66.83 -3.54 2.56
N ASP A 697 67.03 -4.86 2.43
CA ASP A 697 66.82 -5.98 3.38
C ASP A 697 65.56 -6.15 4.29
N LEU A 698 64.93 -7.36 4.17
CA LEU A 698 64.17 -8.16 5.17
C LEU A 698 62.75 -7.69 5.62
N PRO A 699 61.88 -8.59 6.16
CA PRO A 699 61.55 -9.98 5.79
C PRO A 699 60.00 -10.19 5.58
N PRO A 700 59.51 -11.37 5.11
CA PRO A 700 58.14 -11.51 4.57
C PRO A 700 57.05 -12.03 5.56
N PRO A 701 55.78 -11.60 5.41
CA PRO A 701 54.58 -12.26 5.93
C PRO A 701 54.00 -13.34 4.97
N PRO A 702 53.08 -14.23 5.42
CA PRO A 702 52.92 -15.55 4.81
C PRO A 702 51.94 -15.67 3.62
N SER A 703 52.22 -16.71 2.82
CA SER A 703 51.46 -17.30 1.71
C SER A 703 49.97 -16.93 1.57
N ALA A 704 49.65 -16.16 0.53
CA ALA A 704 48.32 -16.19 -0.07
C ALA A 704 48.07 -17.57 -0.72
N SER A 705 46.88 -18.15 -0.52
CA SER A 705 46.49 -19.39 -1.18
C SER A 705 46.42 -19.21 -2.70
N SER A 706 46.95 -20.18 -3.44
CA SER A 706 47.10 -20.09 -4.89
C SER A 706 45.75 -20.01 -5.60
N LYS A 707 45.40 -18.83 -6.11
CA LYS A 707 44.38 -18.69 -7.15
C LYS A 707 44.81 -19.53 -8.35
N LYS A 708 44.06 -20.59 -8.67
CA LYS A 708 44.19 -21.25 -9.98
C LYS A 708 43.92 -20.20 -11.08
N PRO A 709 44.67 -20.20 -12.19
CA PRO A 709 44.35 -19.33 -13.32
C PRO A 709 42.94 -19.68 -13.84
N SER A 710 42.17 -18.65 -14.18
CA SER A 710 40.84 -18.80 -14.76
C SER A 710 40.96 -19.35 -16.18
N THR A 711 40.68 -20.64 -16.35
CA THR A 711 40.28 -21.18 -17.65
C THR A 711 38.97 -20.52 -18.08
N GLY A 712 38.79 -20.31 -19.38
CA GLY A 712 37.53 -19.82 -19.94
C GLY A 712 36.36 -20.78 -19.65
N PRO A 713 35.11 -20.35 -19.87
CA PRO A 713 33.94 -21.18 -19.61
C PRO A 713 34.04 -22.50 -20.38
N GLN A 714 34.16 -23.61 -19.64
CA GLN A 714 34.16 -24.94 -20.23
C GLN A 714 32.76 -25.25 -20.77
N THR A 715 32.65 -25.38 -22.08
CA THR A 715 31.45 -25.95 -22.71
C THR A 715 31.29 -27.41 -22.32
N HIS A 716 30.05 -27.84 -22.12
CA HIS A 716 29.74 -29.25 -21.86
C HIS A 716 30.17 -30.13 -23.04
N LYS A 717 30.54 -31.37 -22.74
CA LYS A 717 30.88 -32.40 -23.74
C LYS A 717 30.23 -33.71 -23.34
N GLU A 718 29.46 -34.27 -24.27
CA GLU A 718 28.79 -35.55 -24.07
C GLU A 718 29.80 -36.72 -24.04
N PRO A 719 29.44 -37.86 -23.42
CA PRO A 719 30.25 -39.08 -23.50
C PRO A 719 30.37 -39.58 -24.95
N PRO A 720 31.46 -40.29 -25.30
CA PRO A 720 31.59 -40.92 -26.62
C PRO A 720 30.44 -41.90 -26.88
N GLY A 721 29.75 -41.72 -28.01
CA GLY A 721 28.59 -42.55 -28.39
C GLY A 721 27.23 -42.03 -27.93
N PHE A 722 27.13 -40.85 -27.33
CA PHE A 722 25.85 -40.20 -27.04
C PHE A 722 25.00 -40.01 -28.30
N ASP A 723 23.79 -40.56 -28.29
CA ASP A 723 22.84 -40.55 -29.41
C ASP A 723 21.49 -39.88 -29.08
N GLY A 724 21.27 -39.44 -27.84
CA GLY A 724 20.16 -38.58 -27.43
C GLY A 724 20.27 -37.13 -27.89
N ASP A 725 19.48 -36.25 -27.29
CA ASP A 725 19.36 -34.82 -27.63
C ASP A 725 19.42 -33.95 -26.37
N ARG A 726 20.61 -33.40 -26.11
CA ARG A 726 20.86 -32.53 -24.95
C ARG A 726 20.04 -31.25 -25.01
N VAL A 727 19.90 -30.66 -26.20
CA VAL A 727 19.21 -29.38 -26.42
C VAL A 727 17.71 -29.52 -26.11
N LEU A 728 17.10 -30.63 -26.56
CA LEU A 728 15.73 -30.97 -26.20
C LEU A 728 15.58 -31.24 -24.69
N SER A 729 16.45 -32.07 -24.09
CA SER A 729 16.39 -32.40 -22.66
C SER A 729 16.55 -31.18 -21.75
N ASN A 730 17.41 -30.22 -22.10
CA ASN A 730 17.58 -28.95 -21.40
C ASN A 730 16.26 -28.15 -21.40
N SER A 731 15.58 -28.06 -22.56
CA SER A 731 14.30 -27.34 -22.69
C SER A 731 13.21 -27.99 -21.83
N ILE A 732 13.06 -29.31 -21.89
CA ILE A 732 12.11 -30.08 -21.08
C ILE A 732 12.35 -29.86 -19.58
N LEU A 733 13.63 -29.90 -19.16
CA LEU A 733 13.99 -29.67 -17.76
C LEU A 733 13.70 -28.24 -17.32
N PHE A 734 13.87 -27.23 -18.19
CA PHE A 734 13.45 -25.85 -17.89
C PHE A 734 11.93 -25.74 -17.74
N LEU A 735 11.14 -26.28 -18.69
CA LEU A 735 9.68 -26.28 -18.65
C LEU A 735 9.18 -26.87 -17.32
N ARG A 736 9.73 -28.01 -16.90
CA ARG A 736 9.41 -28.66 -15.62
C ARG A 736 9.87 -27.87 -14.38
N GLU A 737 11.15 -27.49 -14.31
CA GLU A 737 11.70 -26.81 -13.12
C GLU A 737 11.12 -25.41 -12.89
N PHE A 738 10.72 -24.71 -13.96
CA PHE A 738 10.08 -23.39 -13.89
C PHE A 738 8.54 -23.49 -13.84
N GLY A 739 7.90 -24.50 -14.42
CA GLY A 739 6.47 -24.77 -14.29
C GLY A 739 6.03 -24.92 -12.83
N TRP A 740 6.81 -25.65 -12.01
CA TRP A 740 6.59 -25.72 -10.56
C TRP A 740 6.71 -24.34 -9.86
N TRP A 741 7.53 -23.43 -10.38
CA TRP A 741 7.66 -22.07 -9.86
C TRP A 741 6.48 -21.19 -10.29
N ILE A 742 5.92 -21.40 -11.48
CA ILE A 742 4.67 -20.76 -11.93
C ILE A 742 3.49 -21.21 -11.05
N GLU A 743 3.32 -22.51 -10.79
CA GLU A 743 2.27 -22.98 -9.88
C GLU A 743 2.39 -22.36 -8.49
N MET A 744 3.61 -22.19 -7.94
CA MET A 744 3.81 -21.48 -6.67
C MET A 744 3.24 -20.04 -6.70
N ASN A 745 3.38 -19.34 -7.83
CA ASN A 745 2.86 -17.98 -8.01
C ASN A 745 1.34 -17.94 -8.30
N TYR A 746 0.70 -19.05 -8.66
CA TYR A 746 -0.76 -19.18 -8.75
C TYR A 746 -1.39 -19.63 -7.42
N ALA A 747 -0.79 -20.59 -6.72
CA ALA A 747 -1.28 -21.14 -5.45
C ALA A 747 -1.32 -20.08 -4.33
N ILE A 748 -0.29 -19.22 -4.25
CA ILE A 748 -0.18 -18.17 -3.23
C ILE A 748 -1.36 -17.18 -3.29
N PRO A 749 -1.62 -16.44 -4.39
CA PRO A 749 -2.74 -15.50 -4.50
C PRO A 749 -4.12 -16.17 -4.47
N GLU A 750 -4.26 -17.41 -4.92
CA GLU A 750 -5.49 -18.22 -4.74
C GLU A 750 -5.74 -18.66 -3.29
N GLY A 751 -4.79 -18.44 -2.38
CA GLY A 751 -4.85 -18.87 -0.99
C GLY A 751 -4.77 -20.38 -0.81
N ASP A 752 -4.31 -21.15 -1.81
CA ASP A 752 -4.20 -22.62 -1.74
C ASP A 752 -2.87 -23.04 -1.09
N VAL A 753 -2.85 -23.00 0.23
CA VAL A 753 -1.70 -23.47 1.01
C VAL A 753 -1.47 -24.98 0.87
N GLY A 754 -2.44 -25.73 0.36
CA GLY A 754 -2.29 -27.15 0.05
C GLY A 754 -1.42 -27.37 -1.18
N ARG A 755 -1.77 -26.74 -2.32
CA ARG A 755 -0.97 -26.79 -3.55
C ARG A 755 0.45 -26.24 -3.34
N LEU A 756 0.56 -25.14 -2.59
CA LEU A 756 1.85 -24.58 -2.18
C LEU A 756 2.74 -25.61 -1.46
N LEU A 757 2.19 -26.42 -0.55
CA LEU A 757 2.98 -27.42 0.19
C LEU A 757 3.53 -28.53 -0.71
N GLU A 758 2.77 -29.02 -1.69
CA GLU A 758 3.26 -30.06 -2.61
C GLU A 758 4.46 -29.55 -3.44
N ILE A 759 4.40 -28.30 -3.91
CA ILE A 759 5.54 -27.64 -4.57
C ILE A 759 6.73 -27.49 -3.61
N LEU A 760 6.52 -27.15 -2.35
CA LEU A 760 7.60 -27.05 -1.36
C LEU A 760 8.26 -28.41 -1.06
N LYS A 761 7.52 -29.53 -1.10
CA LYS A 761 8.12 -30.89 -1.03
C LYS A 761 9.07 -31.13 -2.20
N ILE A 762 8.63 -30.85 -3.43
CA ILE A 762 9.48 -30.96 -4.63
C ILE A 762 10.71 -30.05 -4.50
N PHE A 763 10.56 -28.86 -3.91
CA PHE A 763 11.67 -27.94 -3.73
C PHE A 763 12.75 -28.46 -2.77
N ILE A 764 12.44 -29.31 -1.78
CA ILE A 764 13.45 -29.97 -0.93
C ILE A 764 14.48 -30.71 -1.81
N PHE A 765 14.00 -31.54 -2.73
CA PHE A 765 14.85 -32.26 -3.69
C PHE A 765 15.61 -31.27 -4.58
N THR A 766 14.92 -30.33 -5.24
CA THR A 766 15.63 -29.43 -6.17
C THR A 766 16.67 -28.55 -5.48
N PHE A 767 16.46 -28.12 -4.22
CA PHE A 767 17.49 -27.42 -3.46
C PHE A 767 18.66 -28.33 -3.11
N ALA A 768 18.43 -29.61 -2.75
CA ALA A 768 19.49 -30.57 -2.47
C ALA A 768 20.39 -30.80 -3.70
N GLY A 769 19.81 -30.78 -4.90
CA GLY A 769 20.55 -30.80 -6.16
C GLY A 769 21.28 -29.51 -6.53
N THR A 770 21.11 -28.39 -5.82
CA THR A 770 21.76 -27.09 -6.12
C THR A 770 22.94 -26.79 -5.18
N ALA A 771 23.41 -25.53 -5.16
CA ALA A 771 24.31 -24.99 -4.15
C ALA A 771 23.58 -24.45 -2.89
N ASN A 772 22.26 -24.31 -2.92
CA ASN A 772 21.45 -23.63 -1.89
C ASN A 772 21.09 -24.55 -0.72
N GLN A 773 22.09 -25.26 -0.19
CA GLN A 773 21.96 -26.34 0.79
C GLN A 773 21.27 -25.94 2.10
N ASN A 774 21.32 -24.66 2.48
CA ASN A 774 20.59 -24.14 3.65
C ASN A 774 19.07 -24.31 3.51
N TYR A 775 18.51 -24.09 2.31
CA TYR A 775 17.07 -24.20 2.07
C TYR A 775 16.56 -25.64 2.09
N VAL A 776 17.45 -26.63 1.87
CA VAL A 776 17.14 -28.05 2.13
C VAL A 776 16.81 -28.25 3.61
N GLY A 777 17.65 -27.71 4.50
CA GLY A 777 17.41 -27.72 5.93
C GLY A 777 16.11 -27.03 6.31
N TYR A 778 15.86 -25.81 5.83
CA TYR A 778 14.66 -25.04 6.15
C TYR A 778 13.37 -25.73 5.68
N MET A 779 13.35 -26.26 4.46
CA MET A 779 12.17 -26.93 3.92
C MET A 779 11.94 -28.30 4.58
N LEU A 780 12.99 -29.02 4.95
CA LEU A 780 12.88 -30.21 5.80
C LEU A 780 12.35 -29.85 7.20
N ASP A 781 12.88 -28.80 7.84
CA ASP A 781 12.43 -28.36 9.17
C ASP A 781 10.93 -27.99 9.17
N LEU A 782 10.45 -27.32 8.11
CA LEU A 782 9.03 -27.03 7.88
C LEU A 782 8.19 -28.31 7.65
N TYR A 783 8.64 -29.22 6.79
CA TYR A 783 7.94 -30.47 6.50
C TYR A 783 7.86 -31.38 7.73
N MET A 784 8.97 -31.58 8.46
CA MET A 784 9.00 -32.40 9.68
C MET A 784 8.13 -31.81 10.80
N LEU A 785 8.08 -30.47 10.92
CA LEU A 785 7.17 -29.78 11.83
C LEU A 785 5.71 -30.12 11.49
N LEU A 786 5.30 -29.88 10.25
CA LEU A 786 3.91 -30.07 9.81
C LEU A 786 3.47 -31.56 9.77
N ARG A 787 4.40 -32.49 9.58
CA ARG A 787 4.12 -33.93 9.45
C ARG A 787 4.16 -34.70 10.78
N PHE A 788 5.08 -34.38 11.69
CA PHE A 788 5.30 -35.18 12.92
C PHE A 788 5.09 -34.38 14.21
N GLU A 789 5.50 -33.11 14.26
CA GLU A 789 5.53 -32.34 15.51
C GLU A 789 4.29 -31.48 15.76
N CYS A 790 3.36 -31.45 14.83
CA CYS A 790 2.06 -30.81 14.98
C CYS A 790 0.97 -31.83 15.35
N SER A 791 0.04 -31.40 16.21
CA SER A 791 -1.32 -31.97 16.19
C SER A 791 -2.04 -31.52 14.90
N PRO A 792 -3.13 -32.20 14.48
CA PRO A 792 -3.94 -31.72 13.35
C PRO A 792 -4.38 -30.26 13.52
N ASP A 793 -4.78 -29.90 14.74
CA ASP A 793 -5.27 -28.56 15.06
C ASP A 793 -4.16 -27.50 15.05
N LEU A 794 -2.92 -27.87 15.45
CA LEU A 794 -1.76 -26.99 15.30
C LEU A 794 -1.36 -26.84 13.83
N ARG A 795 -1.42 -27.93 13.04
CA ARG A 795 -1.16 -27.90 11.60
C ARG A 795 -2.13 -26.96 10.89
N ASP A 796 -3.43 -27.09 11.14
CA ASP A 796 -4.47 -26.20 10.62
C ASP A 796 -4.17 -24.73 11.01
N GLY A 797 -3.84 -24.49 12.29
CA GLY A 797 -3.50 -23.16 12.80
C GLY A 797 -2.26 -22.52 12.14
N LEU A 798 -1.20 -23.28 11.89
CA LEU A 798 -0.01 -22.80 11.17
C LEU A 798 -0.29 -22.53 9.69
N LEU A 799 -1.12 -23.36 9.05
CA LEU A 799 -1.48 -23.18 7.64
C LEU A 799 -2.44 -22.00 7.41
N SER A 800 -3.33 -21.72 8.38
CA SER A 800 -4.32 -20.63 8.33
C SER A 800 -3.76 -19.24 8.01
N LYS A 801 -2.47 -19.01 8.30
CA LYS A 801 -1.75 -17.75 8.08
C LYS A 801 -0.38 -17.94 7.43
N LEU A 802 -0.15 -19.04 6.70
CA LEU A 802 1.11 -19.24 5.96
C LEU A 802 1.32 -18.14 4.90
N VAL A 803 0.22 -17.70 4.27
CA VAL A 803 0.07 -16.48 3.48
C VAL A 803 -0.87 -15.49 4.19
N PHE A 804 -0.79 -14.21 3.86
CA PHE A 804 -1.66 -13.14 4.37
C PHE A 804 -2.60 -12.63 3.28
N ASN A 805 -3.73 -12.03 3.66
CA ASN A 805 -4.61 -11.30 2.74
C ASN A 805 -4.87 -9.90 3.32
N LEU A 806 -4.29 -8.86 2.73
CA LEU A 806 -4.38 -7.51 3.31
C LEU A 806 -5.65 -6.76 2.93
N GLN A 807 -6.40 -7.22 1.94
CA GLN A 807 -7.61 -6.57 1.46
C GLN A 807 -8.85 -7.17 2.13
N GLY A 808 -8.94 -8.51 2.15
CA GLY A 808 -10.14 -9.27 2.47
C GLY A 808 -10.88 -9.74 1.22
N GLU A 809 -10.15 -9.97 0.13
CA GLU A 809 -10.68 -10.22 -1.21
C GLU A 809 -10.04 -11.47 -1.83
N ALA A 810 -10.78 -12.21 -2.66
CA ALA A 810 -10.24 -13.38 -3.36
C ALA A 810 -9.09 -12.96 -4.30
N GLY A 811 -8.15 -13.88 -4.56
CA GLY A 811 -7.00 -13.62 -5.43
C GLY A 811 -5.94 -12.66 -4.87
N ASN A 812 -6.18 -12.04 -3.71
CA ASN A 812 -5.32 -11.01 -3.10
C ASN A 812 -4.52 -11.53 -1.88
N PHE A 813 -4.22 -12.82 -1.86
CA PHE A 813 -3.26 -13.40 -0.91
C PHE A 813 -1.81 -13.13 -1.34
N VAL A 814 -0.92 -12.99 -0.37
CA VAL A 814 0.50 -12.65 -0.53
C VAL A 814 1.34 -13.37 0.52
N GLU A 815 2.64 -13.54 0.31
CA GLU A 815 3.52 -14.08 1.34
C GLU A 815 3.58 -13.16 2.58
N ALA A 816 3.83 -13.74 3.75
CA ALA A 816 3.93 -12.97 4.99
C ALA A 816 5.20 -12.10 5.02
N ASP A 817 6.32 -12.63 4.53
CA ASP A 817 7.60 -11.93 4.49
C ASP A 817 7.64 -10.81 3.46
N ILE A 818 7.02 -10.95 2.29
CA ILE A 818 6.93 -9.83 1.34
C ILE A 818 6.09 -8.67 1.91
N THR A 819 5.10 -8.97 2.77
CA THR A 819 4.37 -7.94 3.54
C THR A 819 5.29 -7.22 4.55
N GLN A 820 6.11 -7.97 5.30
CA GLN A 820 7.09 -7.40 6.23
C GLN A 820 8.14 -6.57 5.48
N GLU A 821 8.56 -6.98 4.28
CA GLU A 821 9.53 -6.27 3.46
C GLU A 821 9.02 -4.92 2.93
N TRP A 822 7.72 -4.78 2.62
CA TRP A 822 7.15 -3.46 2.32
C TRP A 822 7.20 -2.51 3.52
N PHE A 823 7.13 -3.06 4.74
CA PHE A 823 7.32 -2.27 5.96
C PHE A 823 8.80 -1.94 6.16
N ASN A 824 9.71 -2.91 6.01
CA ASN A 824 11.16 -2.73 6.08
C ASN A 824 11.62 -1.56 5.20
N ARG A 825 11.37 -1.66 3.88
CA ARG A 825 11.75 -0.64 2.89
C ARG A 825 11.25 0.76 3.25
N TRP A 826 10.00 0.88 3.72
CA TRP A 826 9.44 2.18 4.09
C TRP A 826 10.04 2.75 5.39
N LEU A 827 10.46 1.89 6.32
CA LEU A 827 11.20 2.28 7.52
C LEU A 827 12.61 2.76 7.18
N GLU A 828 13.32 2.04 6.29
CA GLU A 828 14.63 2.41 5.77
C GLU A 828 14.59 3.75 5.01
N ASP A 829 13.56 3.98 4.18
CA ASP A 829 13.33 5.25 3.47
C ASP A 829 13.19 6.45 4.43
N ILE A 830 12.43 6.32 5.52
CA ILE A 830 12.35 7.38 6.55
C ILE A 830 13.68 7.51 7.29
N ALA A 831 14.34 6.38 7.57
CA ALA A 831 15.61 6.35 8.29
C ALA A 831 16.70 7.14 7.55
N GLY A 832 16.79 7.01 6.22
CA GLY A 832 17.72 7.77 5.37
C GLY A 832 17.51 9.28 5.40
N ARG A 833 16.27 9.75 5.55
CA ARG A 833 15.94 11.20 5.45
C ARG A 833 15.98 11.96 6.77
N ARG A 834 16.15 11.28 7.91
CA ARG A 834 16.26 11.93 9.23
C ARG A 834 17.50 11.55 10.03
N GLY A 835 18.18 10.45 9.69
CA GLY A 835 19.24 9.88 10.52
C GLY A 835 18.71 9.31 11.84
N GLY A 836 19.62 8.98 12.75
CA GLY A 836 19.32 8.29 14.02
C GLY A 836 19.24 6.77 13.87
N ASP A 837 19.07 6.07 14.99
CA ASP A 837 19.18 4.60 15.07
C ASP A 837 17.82 3.90 15.22
N PHE A 838 17.73 2.61 14.84
CA PHE A 838 16.46 1.89 14.73
C PHE A 838 15.75 1.61 16.07
N ASP A 839 16.46 1.64 17.20
CA ASP A 839 15.90 1.57 18.55
C ASP A 839 15.45 2.93 19.11
N GLU A 840 15.81 4.05 18.48
CA GLU A 840 15.44 5.38 18.96
C GLU A 840 13.93 5.52 19.13
N GLN A 841 13.53 6.23 20.19
CA GLN A 841 12.12 6.45 20.53
C GLN A 841 11.28 7.02 19.37
N PHE A 842 11.88 7.76 18.43
CA PHE A 842 11.17 8.22 17.24
C PHE A 842 10.79 7.06 16.31
N TYR A 843 11.76 6.24 15.86
CA TYR A 843 11.46 5.08 15.01
C TYR A 843 10.59 4.08 15.75
N ARG A 844 11.04 3.66 16.93
CA ARG A 844 10.45 2.61 17.75
C ARG A 844 9.03 2.92 18.24
N ARG A 845 8.66 4.18 18.49
CA ARG A 845 7.31 4.54 18.99
C ARG A 845 6.47 5.35 18.01
N THR A 846 7.05 6.26 17.22
CA THR A 846 6.29 7.13 16.31
C THR A 846 6.13 6.52 14.92
N VAL A 847 7.15 5.82 14.41
CA VAL A 847 7.21 5.37 13.02
C VAL A 847 6.77 3.91 12.85
N ALA A 848 7.53 2.96 13.40
CA ALA A 848 7.37 1.53 13.11
C ALA A 848 5.96 0.97 13.45
N PRO A 849 5.36 1.26 14.62
CA PRO A 849 4.03 0.74 14.94
C PRO A 849 2.88 1.25 14.05
N ASN A 850 3.14 2.28 13.24
CA ASN A 850 2.15 2.95 12.38
C ASN A 850 2.38 2.70 10.88
N VAL A 851 3.40 1.91 10.48
CA VAL A 851 3.82 1.73 9.08
C VAL A 851 2.71 1.26 8.13
N LEU A 852 1.94 0.26 8.55
CA LEU A 852 0.77 -0.24 7.83
C LEU A 852 -0.23 0.89 7.49
N HIS A 853 -0.50 1.75 8.46
CA HIS A 853 -1.44 2.86 8.30
C HIS A 853 -0.86 4.00 7.45
N PHE A 854 0.45 4.21 7.44
CA PHE A 854 1.08 5.17 6.54
C PHE A 854 1.01 4.75 5.07
N LEU A 855 1.06 3.44 4.79
CA LEU A 855 0.84 2.90 3.45
C LEU A 855 -0.64 3.07 3.06
N LYS A 856 -1.59 2.60 3.89
CA LYS A 856 -3.04 2.73 3.65
C LYS A 856 -3.48 4.19 3.46
N MET A 857 -2.97 5.11 4.29
CA MET A 857 -3.35 6.53 4.28
C MET A 857 -3.03 7.26 2.97
N LYS A 858 -2.07 6.78 2.16
CA LYS A 858 -1.87 7.31 0.80
C LYS A 858 -3.12 7.08 -0.05
N GLU A 859 -3.66 5.87 -0.01
CA GLU A 859 -4.78 5.40 -0.83
C GLU A 859 -6.14 5.92 -0.30
N ASP A 860 -6.30 5.95 1.03
CA ASP A 860 -7.46 6.57 1.69
C ASP A 860 -7.60 8.05 1.29
N MET A 861 -6.47 8.77 1.17
CA MET A 861 -6.48 10.20 0.83
C MET A 861 -6.81 10.46 -0.65
N GLU A 862 -6.30 9.65 -1.58
CA GLU A 862 -6.71 9.72 -3.00
C GLU A 862 -8.22 9.46 -3.14
N SER A 863 -8.71 8.41 -2.46
CA SER A 863 -10.11 8.00 -2.44
C SER A 863 -11.03 9.07 -1.82
N ALA A 864 -10.65 9.65 -0.68
CA ALA A 864 -11.43 10.68 0.01
C ALA A 864 -11.64 11.96 -0.82
N PHE A 865 -10.69 12.26 -1.72
CA PHE A 865 -10.76 13.39 -2.65
C PHE A 865 -11.34 13.03 -4.03
N ALA A 866 -11.85 11.80 -4.21
CA ALA A 866 -12.38 11.26 -5.46
C ALA A 866 -11.39 11.36 -6.64
N LEU A 867 -10.10 11.19 -6.36
CA LEU A 867 -9.08 10.97 -7.38
C LEU A 867 -9.20 9.51 -7.87
N LYS A 868 -8.95 9.26 -9.16
CA LYS A 868 -8.59 7.89 -9.58
C LYS A 868 -7.29 7.53 -8.84
N ARG A 869 -7.23 6.36 -8.20
CA ARG A 869 -5.98 5.76 -7.71
C ARG A 869 -4.97 5.81 -8.86
N ARG A 870 -3.74 6.27 -8.61
CA ARG A 870 -2.68 6.17 -9.64
C ARG A 870 -2.47 4.69 -10.01
N GLY A 871 -2.20 4.43 -11.29
CA GLY A 871 -1.80 3.09 -11.73
C GLY A 871 -0.57 2.66 -10.94
N LYS A 872 -0.69 1.54 -10.22
CA LYS A 872 0.41 0.94 -9.45
C LYS A 872 1.17 -0.10 -10.27
N ALA A 873 0.46 -0.82 -11.14
CA ALA A 873 1.10 -1.56 -12.21
C ALA A 873 1.83 -0.59 -13.14
N HIS A 874 3.09 -0.88 -13.45
CA HIS A 874 3.76 -0.29 -14.60
C HIS A 874 3.21 -0.98 -15.85
N THR A 875 2.31 -0.31 -16.57
CA THR A 875 1.88 -0.70 -17.92
C THR A 875 3.14 -0.97 -18.74
N SER A 876 3.25 -2.22 -19.19
CA SER A 876 4.47 -2.75 -19.79
C SER A 876 4.25 -2.99 -21.27
N PRO A 877 5.29 -2.84 -22.10
CA PRO A 877 5.18 -3.18 -23.51
C PRO A 877 4.79 -4.66 -23.65
N HIS A 878 3.76 -4.90 -24.47
CA HIS A 878 3.30 -6.23 -24.84
C HIS A 878 4.42 -6.95 -25.60
N LEU A 879 4.91 -8.07 -25.05
CA LEU A 879 6.07 -8.81 -25.55
C LEU A 879 5.81 -9.61 -26.85
N ARG A 880 4.94 -9.14 -27.74
CA ARG A 880 4.44 -9.95 -28.89
C ARG A 880 5.53 -10.22 -29.92
N ASP A 881 6.41 -9.25 -30.13
CA ASP A 881 7.47 -9.34 -31.12
C ASP A 881 8.65 -10.16 -30.59
N GLU A 882 8.91 -10.08 -29.28
CA GLU A 882 9.85 -10.94 -28.57
C GLU A 882 9.36 -12.39 -28.55
N THR A 883 8.08 -12.65 -28.25
CA THR A 883 7.47 -13.98 -28.43
C THR A 883 7.66 -14.45 -29.86
N GLN A 884 7.26 -13.68 -30.88
CA GLN A 884 7.45 -14.06 -32.28
C GLN A 884 8.91 -14.33 -32.67
N MET A 885 9.87 -13.62 -32.07
CA MET A 885 11.30 -13.84 -32.30
C MET A 885 11.77 -15.17 -31.70
N LEU A 886 11.35 -15.49 -30.48
CA LEU A 886 11.61 -16.77 -29.83
C LEU A 886 10.95 -17.94 -30.58
N LEU A 887 9.70 -17.77 -31.03
CA LEU A 887 8.98 -18.75 -31.84
C LEU A 887 9.71 -19.09 -33.14
N ARG A 888 10.23 -18.07 -33.85
CA ARG A 888 11.03 -18.28 -35.08
C ARG A 888 12.33 -19.00 -34.74
N LEU A 889 13.06 -18.56 -33.72
CA LEU A 889 14.28 -19.24 -33.23
C LEU A 889 14.03 -20.73 -32.91
N TYR A 890 12.97 -21.06 -32.19
CA TYR A 890 12.66 -22.43 -31.78
C TYR A 890 12.18 -23.31 -32.96
N LYS A 891 11.51 -22.71 -33.95
CA LYS A 891 11.13 -23.38 -35.21
C LYS A 891 12.34 -23.65 -36.10
N ASP A 892 13.21 -22.66 -36.28
CA ASP A 892 14.37 -22.72 -37.19
C ASP A 892 15.48 -23.64 -36.67
N GLU A 893 15.75 -23.64 -35.35
CA GLU A 893 16.72 -24.54 -34.70
C GLU A 893 16.13 -25.96 -34.41
N GLU A 894 14.83 -26.13 -34.67
CA GLU A 894 14.00 -27.31 -34.34
C GLU A 894 14.08 -27.72 -32.86
N LEU A 895 13.89 -26.78 -31.92
CA LEU A 895 14.09 -27.01 -30.48
C LEU A 895 13.30 -28.22 -29.96
N HIS A 896 11.98 -28.25 -30.16
CA HIS A 896 11.06 -29.25 -29.62
C HIS A 896 10.95 -30.55 -30.44
N LYS A 897 11.90 -30.79 -31.36
CA LYS A 897 12.01 -32.04 -32.14
C LYS A 897 13.24 -32.84 -31.69
N PHE A 898 13.16 -34.16 -31.68
CA PHE A 898 14.30 -35.01 -31.31
C PHE A 898 15.31 -35.09 -32.47
N ARG A 899 16.57 -34.75 -32.19
CA ARG A 899 17.68 -34.77 -33.15
C ARG A 899 18.86 -35.53 -32.52
N SER A 900 18.98 -36.81 -32.90
CA SER A 900 19.98 -37.73 -32.35
C SER A 900 21.41 -37.18 -32.43
N GLY A 901 22.12 -37.22 -31.30
CA GLY A 901 23.47 -36.68 -31.12
C GLY A 901 23.54 -35.15 -30.95
N ARG A 902 22.42 -34.43 -30.83
CA ARG A 902 22.40 -32.97 -30.70
C ARG A 902 22.86 -32.52 -29.32
N SER A 903 23.97 -31.78 -29.28
CA SER A 903 24.44 -31.04 -28.11
C SER A 903 25.23 -29.81 -28.58
N MET A 904 24.94 -28.64 -28.00
CA MET A 904 25.56 -27.36 -28.38
C MET A 904 26.41 -26.75 -27.24
N GLY A 905 26.81 -27.57 -26.26
CA GLY A 905 27.75 -27.18 -25.20
C GLY A 905 27.13 -26.55 -23.96
N HIS A 906 25.81 -26.43 -23.89
CA HIS A 906 25.08 -26.22 -22.64
C HIS A 906 24.44 -27.53 -22.18
N ALA A 907 24.58 -27.83 -20.89
CA ALA A 907 23.80 -28.85 -20.21
C ALA A 907 23.28 -28.27 -18.89
N ALA A 908 21.96 -28.19 -18.74
CA ALA A 908 21.32 -27.99 -17.46
C ALA A 908 21.41 -29.31 -16.67
N VAL A 909 21.53 -29.24 -15.34
CA VAL A 909 21.56 -30.44 -14.50
C VAL A 909 20.20 -30.65 -13.88
N ASN A 910 19.63 -31.85 -14.01
CA ASN A 910 18.42 -32.22 -13.28
C ASN A 910 18.71 -32.13 -11.76
N CYS A 911 18.23 -31.04 -11.14
CA CYS A 911 18.46 -30.80 -9.73
C CYS A 911 17.48 -31.56 -8.84
N PHE A 912 16.41 -32.13 -9.41
CA PHE A 912 15.51 -33.02 -8.70
C PHE A 912 16.20 -34.37 -8.43
N ASP A 913 16.69 -35.06 -9.48
CA ASP A 913 17.34 -36.37 -9.36
C ASP A 913 18.65 -36.28 -8.57
N ARG A 914 19.52 -35.31 -8.91
CA ARG A 914 20.74 -35.01 -8.15
C ARG A 914 20.42 -34.60 -6.70
N GLY A 915 19.21 -34.15 -6.43
CA GLY A 915 18.69 -33.92 -5.08
C GLY A 915 18.38 -35.23 -4.35
N TYR A 916 17.66 -36.13 -5.00
CA TYR A 916 17.36 -37.48 -4.50
C TYR A 916 18.64 -38.25 -4.18
N GLU A 917 19.55 -38.39 -5.15
CA GLU A 917 20.84 -39.07 -5.01
C GLU A 917 21.64 -38.58 -3.81
N ARG A 918 21.60 -37.28 -3.52
CA ARG A 918 22.31 -36.68 -2.38
C ARG A 918 21.61 -36.94 -1.05
N LEU A 919 20.28 -36.92 -1.04
CA LEU A 919 19.48 -37.18 0.16
C LEU A 919 19.61 -38.65 0.59
N ASP A 920 19.36 -39.58 -0.34
CA ASP A 920 19.57 -41.03 -0.13
C ASP A 920 21.04 -41.37 0.16
N GLY A 921 21.96 -40.86 -0.67
CA GLY A 921 23.41 -41.02 -0.51
C GLY A 921 24.04 -40.38 0.74
N GLY A 922 23.23 -39.93 1.70
CA GLY A 922 23.64 -39.64 3.07
C GLY A 922 23.11 -38.33 3.66
N LYS A 923 22.65 -37.35 2.84
CA LYS A 923 22.22 -36.05 3.37
C LYS A 923 20.93 -36.08 4.18
N MET A 924 20.05 -37.05 3.93
CA MET A 924 18.89 -37.30 4.79
C MET A 924 19.37 -37.79 6.18
N ASN A 925 20.31 -38.74 6.21
CA ASN A 925 20.88 -39.26 7.46
C ASN A 925 21.64 -38.18 8.26
N GLU A 926 22.47 -37.36 7.61
CA GLU A 926 23.13 -36.19 8.23
C GLU A 926 22.14 -35.15 8.78
N TYR A 927 20.98 -34.98 8.13
CA TYR A 927 19.91 -34.11 8.63
C TYR A 927 19.18 -34.75 9.81
N ILE A 928 18.90 -36.05 9.79
CA ILE A 928 18.21 -36.78 10.86
C ILE A 928 19.08 -36.82 12.12
N GLU A 929 20.35 -37.24 12.03
CA GLU A 929 21.27 -37.25 13.17
C GLU A 929 21.31 -35.86 13.85
N ARG A 930 21.57 -34.82 13.06
CA ARG A 930 21.64 -33.42 13.52
C ARG A 930 20.31 -32.85 14.03
N SER A 931 19.16 -33.23 13.47
CA SER A 931 17.86 -32.69 13.92
C SER A 931 17.34 -33.40 15.17
N THR A 932 17.56 -34.72 15.27
CA THR A 932 17.11 -35.55 16.40
C THR A 932 17.88 -35.29 17.69
N GLU A 933 19.10 -34.71 17.64
CA GLU A 933 19.84 -34.19 18.82
C GLU A 933 18.93 -33.43 19.81
N TYR A 934 18.07 -32.55 19.29
CA TYR A 934 17.23 -31.68 20.14
C TYR A 934 16.17 -32.49 20.89
N ALA A 935 15.59 -33.51 20.26
CA ALA A 935 14.62 -34.41 20.88
C ALA A 935 15.24 -35.23 22.01
N VAL A 936 16.49 -35.68 21.84
CA VAL A 936 17.24 -36.40 22.89
C VAL A 936 17.51 -35.48 24.08
N LEU A 937 18.09 -34.30 23.85
CA LEU A 937 18.36 -33.32 24.91
C LEU A 937 17.09 -32.88 25.66
N LEU A 938 15.98 -32.73 24.94
CA LEU A 938 14.68 -32.36 25.50
C LEU A 938 14.07 -33.50 26.35
N ARG A 939 14.25 -34.76 25.93
CA ARG A 939 13.86 -35.96 26.68
C ARG A 939 14.66 -36.11 27.96
N ASP A 940 15.98 -35.98 27.90
CA ASP A 940 16.87 -36.14 29.06
C ASP A 940 16.62 -35.05 30.11
N MET A 941 16.39 -33.80 29.67
CA MET A 941 15.98 -32.70 30.56
C MET A 941 14.63 -32.96 31.24
N GLU A 942 13.66 -33.59 30.58
CA GLU A 942 12.37 -33.91 31.17
C GLU A 942 12.45 -35.11 32.13
N LEU A 943 13.29 -36.11 31.82
CA LEU A 943 13.62 -37.19 32.75
C LEU A 943 14.27 -36.64 34.03
N LEU A 944 15.27 -35.77 33.92
CA LEU A 944 15.89 -35.07 35.07
C LEU A 944 14.89 -34.21 35.86
N ARG A 945 13.89 -33.62 35.20
CA ARG A 945 12.82 -32.86 35.86
C ARG A 945 11.88 -33.78 36.64
N SER A 946 11.50 -34.92 36.07
CA SER A 946 10.61 -35.89 36.72
C SER A 946 11.29 -36.65 37.86
N GLY A 947 12.58 -37.02 37.73
CA GLY A 947 13.30 -37.79 38.76
C GLY A 947 13.51 -37.05 40.09
N ASN A 948 13.38 -35.71 40.11
CA ASN A 948 13.51 -34.88 41.30
C ASN A 948 12.21 -34.75 42.13
N SER A 949 11.10 -35.40 41.76
CA SER A 949 9.85 -35.33 42.55
C SER A 949 9.76 -36.33 43.70
N ASP A 950 10.52 -37.43 43.66
CA ASP A 950 10.47 -38.53 44.65
C ASP A 950 11.83 -38.76 45.33
N THR A 951 12.20 -37.91 46.30
CA THR A 951 13.18 -38.28 47.35
C THR A 951 13.04 -37.41 48.61
N PRO A 952 12.91 -38.00 49.81
CA PRO A 952 12.95 -37.23 51.07
C PRO A 952 14.39 -36.83 51.44
N GLN A 953 14.51 -35.91 52.41
CA GLN A 953 15.77 -35.29 52.83
C GLN A 953 16.92 -36.29 53.09
N ALA A 954 18.07 -36.04 52.45
CA ALA A 954 19.37 -36.63 52.82
C ALA A 954 20.48 -35.56 52.72
N SER A 955 21.48 -35.67 53.59
CA SER A 955 22.58 -34.70 53.74
C SER A 955 23.69 -34.86 52.67
N PRO A 956 24.48 -33.81 52.37
CA PRO A 956 25.45 -33.85 51.27
C PRO A 956 26.76 -34.57 51.65
N HIS A 957 27.26 -35.46 50.79
CA HIS A 957 28.67 -35.85 50.74
C HIS A 957 29.09 -36.30 49.32
N GLU A 958 30.26 -35.76 48.91
CA GLU A 958 31.28 -36.33 47.99
C GLU A 958 30.90 -37.03 46.66
N LEU A 959 31.30 -36.38 45.56
CA LEU A 959 31.60 -37.03 44.29
C LEU A 959 33.07 -37.52 44.28
N PRO A 960 33.37 -38.74 43.80
CA PRO A 960 34.74 -39.17 43.51
C PRO A 960 35.37 -38.39 42.34
N LEU A 961 36.68 -38.20 42.39
CA LEU A 961 37.51 -37.58 41.35
C LEU A 961 38.32 -38.62 40.55
N ASP A 962 39.04 -38.11 39.55
CA ASP A 962 40.09 -38.76 38.73
C ASP A 962 39.63 -39.75 37.62
N ALA A 963 40.27 -39.81 36.44
CA ALA A 963 41.50 -39.12 35.99
C ALA A 963 41.55 -38.84 34.47
N ARG A 964 42.05 -37.63 34.12
CA ARG A 964 43.15 -37.28 33.15
C ARG A 964 43.13 -37.89 31.72
N SER A 965 43.49 -37.21 30.63
CA SER A 965 44.42 -36.08 30.38
C SER A 965 43.93 -35.26 29.13
N GLN A 966 44.61 -34.26 28.54
CA GLN A 966 45.96 -33.69 28.71
C GLN A 966 46.05 -32.18 28.33
N SER A 967 47.28 -31.67 28.34
CA SER A 967 47.84 -30.31 28.20
C SER A 967 48.25 -29.93 26.74
N ALA A 968 48.74 -28.72 26.41
CA ALA A 968 49.32 -27.64 27.23
C ALA A 968 49.25 -26.23 26.60
N SER A 969 49.47 -25.20 27.42
CA SER A 969 49.70 -23.79 27.04
C SER A 969 50.84 -23.18 27.90
N PRO A 970 51.50 -22.08 27.49
CA PRO A 970 52.36 -21.29 28.38
C PRO A 970 51.79 -19.88 28.67
N SER A 971 52.06 -19.34 29.87
CA SER A 971 51.72 -17.97 30.30
C SER A 971 52.70 -17.47 31.37
N PRO A 972 52.87 -16.14 31.50
CA PRO A 972 52.71 -15.41 32.78
C PRO A 972 52.06 -14.02 32.54
N SER A 973 52.09 -13.01 33.44
CA SER A 973 51.56 -12.81 34.81
C SER A 973 51.50 -11.26 35.02
N PHE A 974 51.15 -10.57 36.13
CA PHE A 974 50.74 -10.79 37.53
C PHE A 974 50.08 -9.42 37.99
N ILE A 975 49.52 -9.11 39.17
CA ILE A 975 49.36 -9.70 40.53
C ILE A 975 48.05 -9.15 41.17
N ASP A 976 47.82 -9.34 42.47
CA ASP A 976 46.63 -8.88 43.25
C ASP A 976 46.90 -7.65 44.16
N SER A 977 45.87 -6.85 44.48
CA SER A 977 45.66 -6.11 45.77
C SER A 977 44.42 -5.18 45.75
N THR A 978 43.60 -5.26 46.81
CA THR A 978 42.52 -4.32 47.19
C THR A 978 42.89 -3.59 48.50
N PRO A 979 42.04 -2.81 49.22
CA PRO A 979 40.84 -2.02 48.88
C PRO A 979 40.89 -0.55 49.43
N SER A 980 39.83 0.26 49.25
CA SER A 980 39.11 1.00 50.34
C SER A 980 38.19 2.15 49.87
N LEU A 981 37.18 2.46 50.70
CA LEU A 981 36.29 3.63 50.64
C LEU A 981 36.47 4.45 51.92
N PRO A 982 36.06 5.74 51.93
CA PRO A 982 35.03 6.11 52.92
C PRO A 982 33.94 7.07 52.38
N SER A 983 32.77 7.00 53.00
CA SER A 983 31.60 7.85 52.70
C SER A 983 31.59 9.16 53.48
N ASN A 984 30.79 10.15 53.04
CA ASN A 984 30.11 11.06 53.98
C ASN A 984 28.82 11.67 53.39
N HIS A 985 27.95 12.19 54.27
CA HIS A 985 26.52 12.43 53.99
C HIS A 985 26.11 13.92 53.90
N LEU A 986 25.02 14.15 53.14
CA LEU A 986 23.96 15.17 53.35
C LEU A 986 24.32 16.66 53.50
N VAL A 987 23.74 17.50 52.63
CA VAL A 987 22.81 18.62 52.98
C VAL A 987 21.87 18.87 51.78
N VAL A 988 20.62 19.27 52.04
CA VAL A 988 19.68 19.83 51.04
C VAL A 988 19.18 21.20 51.54
N PRO A 989 19.14 22.22 50.68
CA PRO A 989 17.98 23.10 50.65
C PRO A 989 17.53 23.47 49.22
N SER A 990 16.22 23.62 49.04
CA SER A 990 15.63 24.11 47.79
C SER A 990 15.66 25.64 47.71
N GLN A 991 15.87 26.19 46.50
CA GLN A 991 15.13 27.40 46.07
C GLN A 991 15.13 27.61 44.55
N THR A 992 14.14 28.36 44.08
CA THR A 992 13.82 28.61 42.67
C THR A 992 14.55 29.82 42.08
N LEU A 993 14.85 29.81 40.78
CA LEU A 993 14.67 30.99 39.91
C LEU A 993 14.61 30.61 38.41
N ARG A 994 14.47 31.60 37.52
CA ARG A 994 14.01 31.45 36.12
C ARG A 994 15.15 31.46 35.06
N PRO A 995 14.87 31.01 33.81
CA PRO A 995 15.90 30.78 32.80
C PRO A 995 16.32 32.05 32.03
N MET A 996 17.48 31.97 31.38
CA MET A 996 17.89 32.88 30.30
C MET A 996 18.37 32.07 29.08
N SER A 997 18.06 32.57 27.89
CA SER A 997 18.58 32.07 26.61
C SER A 997 19.93 32.72 26.27
N PRO A 998 20.77 32.09 25.45
CA PRO A 998 21.73 32.79 24.59
C PRO A 998 21.19 32.95 23.17
N SER A 999 21.52 34.06 22.53
CA SER A 999 21.17 34.37 21.14
C SER A 999 22.29 34.01 20.16
N SER A 1000 21.94 33.95 18.88
CA SER A 1000 22.87 33.92 17.75
C SER A 1000 23.94 35.03 17.80
N ALA A 1001 25.17 34.70 17.39
CA ALA A 1001 26.17 35.68 16.95
C ALA A 1001 26.95 35.12 15.73
N ARG A 1002 27.04 35.91 14.66
CA ARG A 1002 27.99 35.72 13.55
C ARG A 1002 29.21 36.60 13.81
N SER A 1003 30.40 36.15 13.42
CA SER A 1003 31.57 37.00 13.18
C SER A 1003 32.33 36.48 11.95
N THR A 1004 33.18 37.32 11.34
CA THR A 1004 33.60 37.18 9.93
C THR A 1004 35.07 37.52 9.69
N GLY A 1005 35.70 36.82 8.73
CA GLY A 1005 36.98 37.15 8.08
C GLY A 1005 37.55 35.88 7.41
N SER A 1006 37.83 35.79 6.10
CA SER A 1006 38.66 36.61 5.18
C SER A 1006 40.16 36.48 5.50
N ASN A 1007 41.08 36.11 4.62
CA ASN A 1007 41.11 35.94 3.14
C ASN A 1007 41.77 34.56 2.79
N ALA A 1008 42.00 34.11 1.56
CA ALA A 1008 42.09 34.76 0.25
C ALA A 1008 41.63 33.85 -0.92
N ALA A 1009 41.68 34.37 -2.15
CA ALA A 1009 41.11 33.75 -3.36
C ALA A 1009 42.16 33.38 -4.43
N ARG A 1010 41.67 32.75 -5.52
CA ARG A 1010 42.37 32.34 -6.76
C ARG A 1010 43.26 31.08 -6.67
N LEU A 1011 42.68 29.96 -7.07
CA LEU A 1011 42.93 29.37 -8.41
C LEU A 1011 41.65 28.63 -8.82
N ALA A 1012 41.00 29.09 -9.88
CA ALA A 1012 39.77 28.50 -10.41
C ALA A 1012 39.69 28.80 -11.91
N ALA A 1013 40.02 27.79 -12.72
CA ALA A 1013 39.83 27.70 -14.15
C ALA A 1013 39.86 26.20 -14.51
N ASP A 1014 39.21 25.87 -15.62
CA ASP A 1014 39.14 24.54 -16.25
C ASP A 1014 38.35 23.44 -15.49
N CYS A 1015 37.90 22.43 -16.25
CA CYS A 1015 36.92 21.41 -15.84
C CYS A 1015 35.52 21.94 -15.48
N VAL A 1016 34.88 22.63 -16.43
CA VAL A 1016 33.42 22.62 -16.58
C VAL A 1016 33.07 21.74 -17.77
N GLU A 1017 32.45 20.59 -17.52
CA GLU A 1017 31.59 19.89 -18.47
C GLU A 1017 30.30 19.50 -17.73
N GLU A 1018 29.19 19.49 -18.46
CA GLU A 1018 27.85 19.58 -17.88
C GLU A 1018 27.34 18.23 -17.38
N TRP A 1019 26.82 18.22 -16.15
CA TRP A 1019 25.93 17.16 -15.67
C TRP A 1019 24.57 17.80 -15.41
N ASP A 1020 23.65 17.60 -16.35
CA ASP A 1020 22.30 18.13 -16.28
C ASP A 1020 21.61 17.68 -14.98
N GLN A 1021 21.01 18.64 -14.27
CA GLN A 1021 20.30 18.34 -13.04
C GLN A 1021 18.92 17.77 -13.37
N ALA A 1022 18.85 16.44 -13.46
CA ALA A 1022 17.58 15.73 -13.46
C ALA A 1022 16.77 16.13 -12.20
N ASP A 1023 15.62 16.77 -12.41
CA ASP A 1023 14.72 17.15 -11.33
C ASP A 1023 13.99 15.90 -10.83
N HIS A 1024 14.56 15.25 -9.81
CA HIS A 1024 14.02 14.06 -9.15
C HIS A 1024 12.67 14.31 -8.41
N SER A 1025 11.99 15.44 -8.61
CA SER A 1025 10.65 15.68 -8.03
C SER A 1025 9.53 14.86 -8.69
N ASP A 1026 9.74 14.33 -9.91
CA ASP A 1026 8.79 13.46 -10.63
C ASP A 1026 9.06 11.94 -10.46
N GLU A 1027 10.06 11.53 -9.67
CA GLU A 1027 10.22 10.10 -9.32
C GLU A 1027 9.01 9.59 -8.52
N PRO A 1028 8.31 8.53 -8.98
CA PRO A 1028 7.16 8.00 -8.26
C PRO A 1028 7.61 7.40 -6.92
N LEU A 1029 6.92 7.78 -5.83
CA LEU A 1029 7.12 7.20 -4.50
C LEU A 1029 6.58 5.77 -4.42
N PHE A 1030 7.29 4.84 -5.07
CA PHE A 1030 7.05 3.40 -5.10
C PHE A 1030 6.51 2.90 -3.76
N SER A 1031 5.32 2.33 -3.77
CA SER A 1031 4.79 1.55 -2.67
C SER A 1031 5.24 0.10 -2.88
N GLY A 1032 5.66 -0.60 -1.82
CA GLY A 1032 6.16 -1.98 -1.97
C GLY A 1032 5.14 -2.93 -2.65
N SER A 1033 3.86 -2.62 -2.49
CA SER A 1033 2.71 -3.26 -3.14
C SER A 1033 2.70 -3.29 -4.68
N ASP A 1034 3.50 -2.45 -5.33
CA ASP A 1034 3.30 -2.07 -6.73
C ASP A 1034 3.82 -3.14 -7.72
N LEU A 1035 4.30 -4.26 -7.19
CA LEU A 1035 4.86 -5.41 -7.91
C LEU A 1035 4.25 -6.75 -7.42
N ASN A 1036 3.11 -6.69 -6.73
CA ASN A 1036 2.44 -7.87 -6.19
C ASN A 1036 1.73 -8.67 -7.29
N VAL A 1037 2.02 -9.97 -7.35
CA VAL A 1037 1.23 -10.92 -8.14
C VAL A 1037 -0.08 -11.18 -7.39
N THR A 1038 -1.20 -10.69 -7.92
CA THR A 1038 -2.55 -11.10 -7.48
C THR A 1038 -3.21 -11.91 -8.59
N VAL A 1039 -4.30 -12.62 -8.28
CA VAL A 1039 -5.12 -13.33 -9.27
C VAL A 1039 -6.45 -12.59 -9.44
N ASP A 1040 -6.90 -12.41 -10.68
CA ASP A 1040 -8.21 -11.84 -10.97
C ASP A 1040 -9.35 -12.79 -10.52
N PRO A 1041 -10.38 -12.31 -9.79
CA PRO A 1041 -11.41 -13.20 -9.25
C PRO A 1041 -12.33 -13.83 -10.31
N GLU A 1042 -12.47 -13.26 -11.51
CA GLU A 1042 -13.41 -13.77 -12.53
C GLU A 1042 -12.73 -14.66 -13.57
N THR A 1043 -11.67 -14.17 -14.21
CA THR A 1043 -10.85 -14.88 -15.21
C THR A 1043 -9.83 -15.83 -14.56
N GLY A 1044 -9.31 -15.46 -13.38
CA GLY A 1044 -8.21 -16.15 -12.73
C GLY A 1044 -6.84 -16.03 -13.40
N MET A 1045 -6.64 -15.05 -14.30
CA MET A 1045 -5.31 -14.62 -14.76
C MET A 1045 -4.54 -13.90 -13.64
N LEU A 1046 -3.22 -13.74 -13.75
CA LEU A 1046 -2.45 -12.92 -12.81
C LEU A 1046 -2.58 -11.44 -13.18
N SER A 1047 -2.76 -10.56 -12.21
CA SER A 1047 -2.73 -9.09 -12.42
C SER A 1047 -1.33 -8.54 -12.75
N ALA A 1048 -0.32 -9.42 -12.75
CA ALA A 1048 1.03 -9.17 -13.21
C ALA A 1048 1.30 -9.75 -14.62
N ASP A 1049 0.32 -10.39 -15.26
CA ASP A 1049 0.42 -10.78 -16.66
C ASP A 1049 0.40 -9.52 -17.53
N TRP A 1050 1.39 -9.41 -18.41
CA TRP A 1050 1.82 -8.11 -18.98
C TRP A 1050 0.95 -7.61 -20.15
N TYR A 1051 -0.35 -7.89 -20.13
CA TYR A 1051 -1.29 -7.78 -21.26
C TYR A 1051 -2.68 -7.21 -20.84
N GLU A 1052 -2.77 -5.90 -20.54
CA GLU A 1052 -4.07 -5.22 -20.37
C GLU A 1052 -4.74 -4.88 -21.71
N LEU A 1053 -6.07 -4.97 -21.76
CA LEU A 1053 -6.85 -4.85 -23.00
C LEU A 1053 -7.21 -3.39 -23.38
N GLU A 1054 -7.12 -2.42 -22.46
CA GLU A 1054 -7.62 -1.06 -22.71
C GLU A 1054 -6.88 -0.32 -23.84
N GLU A 1055 -5.61 -0.66 -24.11
CA GLU A 1055 -4.90 -0.17 -25.31
C GLU A 1055 -5.27 -0.97 -26.57
N PHE A 1056 -5.58 -2.27 -26.47
CA PHE A 1056 -5.96 -3.09 -27.61
C PHE A 1056 -7.31 -2.69 -28.20
N GLU A 1057 -8.32 -2.39 -27.37
CA GLU A 1057 -9.60 -1.87 -27.87
C GLU A 1057 -9.44 -0.51 -28.58
N GLN A 1058 -8.57 0.37 -28.06
CA GLN A 1058 -8.23 1.62 -28.73
C GLN A 1058 -7.43 1.40 -30.02
N LEU A 1059 -6.56 0.39 -30.09
CA LEU A 1059 -5.84 0.02 -31.31
C LEU A 1059 -6.78 -0.59 -32.36
N LEU A 1060 -7.79 -1.35 -31.94
CA LEU A 1060 -8.86 -1.86 -32.82
C LEU A 1060 -9.73 -0.71 -33.36
N ASP A 1061 -10.20 0.21 -32.51
CA ASP A 1061 -10.97 1.38 -32.97
C ASP A 1061 -10.16 2.27 -33.93
N ASN A 1062 -8.85 2.41 -33.72
CA ASN A 1062 -7.97 3.19 -34.60
C ASN A 1062 -7.53 2.44 -35.89
N MET A 1063 -7.59 1.11 -35.94
CA MET A 1063 -7.25 0.32 -37.16
C MET A 1063 -8.47 -0.15 -37.96
N PHE A 1064 -9.65 -0.26 -37.33
CA PHE A 1064 -10.87 -0.80 -37.93
C PHE A 1064 -12.09 0.12 -37.81
N GLY A 1065 -11.95 1.29 -37.18
CA GLY A 1065 -12.93 2.36 -37.25
C GLY A 1065 -13.13 2.80 -38.72
N PRO A 1066 -14.38 2.91 -39.21
CA PRO A 1066 -14.62 3.22 -40.61
C PRO A 1066 -14.22 4.66 -40.94
N GLU A 1067 -13.34 4.83 -41.94
CA GLU A 1067 -13.05 6.13 -42.55
C GLU A 1067 -14.32 6.68 -43.23
N VAL A 1068 -15.14 7.43 -42.50
CA VAL A 1068 -16.24 8.21 -43.07
C VAL A 1068 -15.69 9.48 -43.70
N GLY A 1069 -14.97 9.31 -44.81
CA GLY A 1069 -14.66 10.39 -45.73
C GLY A 1069 -15.96 10.90 -46.37
N GLN A 1070 -16.38 12.11 -46.02
CA GLN A 1070 -17.36 12.88 -46.79
C GLN A 1070 -16.78 14.25 -47.10
N GLU A 1071 -16.13 14.34 -48.26
CA GLU A 1071 -15.95 15.60 -48.97
C GLU A 1071 -17.30 16.00 -49.60
N GLU A 1072 -17.82 17.18 -49.24
CA GLU A 1072 -18.59 18.02 -50.17
C GLU A 1072 -18.04 19.45 -50.04
N SER A 1073 -17.89 20.13 -51.18
CA SER A 1073 -17.15 21.40 -51.33
C SER A 1073 -18.07 22.60 -51.59
N GLU A 1074 -17.49 23.81 -51.61
CA GLU A 1074 -17.98 25.00 -52.34
C GLU A 1074 -19.28 25.69 -51.82
N ASP A 1075 -19.46 27.02 -51.86
CA ASP A 1075 -18.53 28.14 -52.14
C ASP A 1075 -19.12 29.48 -51.60
N GLU A 1076 -18.34 30.57 -51.73
CA GLU A 1076 -18.68 32.01 -51.68
C GLU A 1076 -19.23 32.66 -50.39
N GLY A 1077 -18.82 33.91 -50.11
CA GLY A 1077 -19.59 34.81 -49.22
C GLY A 1077 -18.89 35.86 -48.33
N GLU A 1078 -17.76 36.46 -48.72
CA GLU A 1078 -17.25 37.67 -48.02
C GLU A 1078 -18.16 38.90 -48.28
N PRO A 1079 -18.18 39.94 -47.40
CA PRO A 1079 -17.22 41.05 -47.58
C PRO A 1079 -16.82 41.88 -46.33
N GLU A 1080 -15.67 42.55 -46.45
CA GLU A 1080 -15.30 43.92 -45.95
C GLU A 1080 -15.38 44.23 -44.43
N LEU A 1081 -14.28 44.52 -43.70
CA LEU A 1081 -13.26 45.61 -43.78
C LEU A 1081 -13.62 46.91 -43.01
N SER A 1082 -12.81 47.24 -41.99
CA SER A 1082 -12.16 48.57 -41.85
C SER A 1082 -11.21 48.65 -40.64
N ASP A 1083 -10.03 49.19 -40.89
CA ASP A 1083 -8.86 49.37 -40.02
C ASP A 1083 -9.07 50.23 -38.76
N THR A 1084 -8.13 50.15 -37.80
CA THR A 1084 -7.27 51.29 -37.44
C THR A 1084 -6.09 50.91 -36.53
N GLU A 1085 -4.98 51.64 -36.66
CA GLU A 1085 -3.72 51.44 -35.94
C GLU A 1085 -3.70 52.18 -34.59
N SER A 1086 -2.83 51.73 -33.67
CA SER A 1086 -2.07 52.64 -32.80
C SER A 1086 -0.88 51.91 -32.15
N GLU A 1087 0.34 52.31 -32.49
CA GLU A 1087 1.56 51.90 -31.78
C GLU A 1087 1.73 52.69 -30.46
N SER A 1088 2.38 52.10 -29.46
CA SER A 1088 3.17 52.87 -28.49
C SER A 1088 4.23 52.01 -27.79
N GLU A 1089 5.45 52.53 -27.79
CA GLU A 1089 6.62 52.20 -26.96
C GLU A 1089 6.28 52.01 -25.47
N GLY A 1090 7.09 51.39 -24.61
CA GLY A 1090 8.44 50.81 -24.75
C GLY A 1090 9.10 50.68 -23.36
N GLU A 1091 10.29 50.06 -23.28
CA GLU A 1091 11.18 49.98 -22.07
C GLU A 1091 10.62 49.27 -20.81
N GLU A 1092 11.41 48.82 -19.81
CA GLU A 1092 12.71 48.11 -19.77
C GLU A 1092 12.91 47.52 -18.33
N VAL A 1093 14.01 46.81 -18.07
CA VAL A 1093 14.62 46.48 -16.76
C VAL A 1093 13.92 45.47 -15.82
N MET A 1094 14.37 44.22 -15.95
CA MET A 1094 14.79 43.27 -14.90
C MET A 1094 14.61 43.67 -13.40
N TYR A 1095 13.91 42.84 -12.62
CA TYR A 1095 14.47 42.10 -11.47
C TYR A 1095 13.52 41.02 -10.92
#